data_AF-A0AAW5F2W4-F1
#
_entry.id   AF-A0AAW5F2W4-F1
#
_cell.length_a   1.000
_cell.length_b   1.000
_cell.length_c   1.000
_cell.angle_alpha   90.00
_cell.angle_beta   90.00
_cell.angle_gamma   90.00
#
_symmetry.space_group_name_H-M   'P 1'
#
loop_
_entity.id
_entity.type
_entity.pdbx_description
1 polymer ?
#
loop_
_entity_poly.entity_id
_entity_poly.type
_entity_poly.pdbx_seq_one_letter_code
_entity_poly.pdbx_strand_id
1 'polypeptide(L)'
;MSNKNDHDIYIIPPNFIETGTFFGGMFRARNVIEAGILAFAIGTPVFLFLPFGLTARIIALCLTALPVALVALIGISGESLSQFLVTFLKYLRNRRVVGGDGEQPCEKVGKHLKQKPPKERTPKASKHRRSGEADFPAEFDEVRGYEIREKLRPKKNTRKERPVKANKAKKKAKKRPEKERMPKRPAHIKEDKPPCVNPVADYLPIEKIANGIIYTKDHRFVKVVEVVPINFMLRSAREQRNIIYSFVSYLKISPVKLQIKVLTRRADINRHLDTVRREMAQEDNEQCRLMQEDYLDFVQQVGSHEAVTRRFFLIFEYEPWNNTRRSEQEDEAIQSLQSAVHTASNYLRQCGNEVVVHENEDEFTVDVFYNLLCRNESAVKPLSVRVQEVVTQYLDKGREGEIDRIPAAEFAAPKSIDFTHGRYLCIDGLYYTYLLVPSDGYKTQVPAGWLSLIVNAGDGIDLDMFLSRQPKERIIQRVGQQLRINRSKIKDASDTNTDFDDIDGAIRSGYFLKEGLANNEDFYYLNLLITVTAPSVEDLEWKASEIKKLLLSQDMDVCTCHFREEQAFCSALPLVSMEKGLFERGKRNLLTGGAASCYPFTSFEMCDDNGILLGVNKYNSSLIIVDIFNSAIYKNANMAILGTSGAGKTFTMQLMALRMRRKNIPVFIIAPLKGHEFHRACANVGGEFIQISPASPHCINVMEIRKVDRSVSELLDGPGIQLSELAAKIQQLHIFFSLLIPDMSHEERQLLDEALIRTYNSKGITHDNASLEDPANPGCYREMPVLGDLYEILKAAPETTRMAHILNRLVNGSASTFNKQTNVRLDNKYTVLDISSLTGDLLTVGMFVALDFVWDRAKADRTEEKAIFIDECWQLLSGAGATGTRLAGDFVLEIFKTIRGFGGSAICASQDLNDFFNLDEGRFGKGIINNSKTKIILNLEDDEAERVQETLHLSDAETMEVTHFERGSGLISTNNNNIMVEFKASPLEKDLITTDRRELRELLERKRQEQADSA
;
A
#
# COMPACT_ATOMS: atom_id res chain seq x y z
N MET A 1 -11.55 26.90 23.53
CA MET A 1 -12.01 25.59 22.99
C MET A 1 -11.27 25.40 21.68
N SER A 2 -10.25 24.54 21.66
CA SER A 2 -9.48 24.23 20.45
C SER A 2 -10.27 23.21 19.63
N ASN A 3 -10.44 23.47 18.33
CA ASN A 3 -11.13 22.58 17.42
C ASN A 3 -10.46 21.21 17.43
N LYS A 4 -11.24 20.14 17.63
CA LYS A 4 -10.74 18.76 17.70
C LYS A 4 -10.21 18.23 16.35
N ASN A 5 -10.35 19.00 15.26
CA ASN A 5 -10.01 18.59 13.89
C ASN A 5 -8.80 19.31 13.28
N ASP A 6 -8.06 20.15 14.02
CA ASP A 6 -6.88 20.80 13.46
C ASP A 6 -5.71 19.80 13.29
N HIS A 7 -5.23 19.65 12.04
CA HIS A 7 -4.01 18.91 11.73
C HIS A 7 -2.79 19.61 12.32
N ASP A 8 -1.84 18.82 12.82
CA ASP A 8 -0.58 19.38 13.34
C ASP A 8 0.24 20.00 12.19
N ILE A 9 0.64 21.25 12.39
CA ILE A 9 1.54 21.96 11.48
C ILE A 9 2.98 21.78 12.00
N TYR A 10 3.86 21.31 11.14
CA TYR A 10 5.28 21.14 11.39
C TYR A 10 6.08 22.21 10.66
N ILE A 11 7.22 22.59 11.23
CA ILE A 11 8.07 23.65 10.69
C ILE A 11 9.31 23.05 10.04
N ILE A 12 9.55 23.40 8.79
CA ILE A 12 10.79 23.18 8.04
C ILE A 12 11.55 24.51 7.98
N PRO A 13 12.43 24.79 8.96
CA PRO A 13 13.06 26.11 9.06
C PRO A 13 13.97 26.41 7.87
N PRO A 14 14.06 27.67 7.41
CA PRO A 14 15.07 28.12 6.46
C PRO A 14 16.49 27.78 6.91
N ASN A 15 17.39 27.56 5.95
CA ASN A 15 18.78 27.25 6.26
C ASN A 15 19.45 28.42 7.01
N PHE A 16 19.84 28.15 8.24
CA PHE A 16 20.44 29.14 9.13
C PHE A 16 21.98 29.14 9.12
N ILE A 17 22.60 28.00 8.79
CA ILE A 17 24.04 27.75 8.98
C ILE A 17 24.85 28.09 7.71
N GLU A 18 24.22 28.63 6.67
CA GLU A 18 24.92 28.94 5.41
C GLU A 18 25.73 30.24 5.51
N THR A 19 27.03 30.14 5.23
CA THR A 19 27.96 31.26 5.14
C THR A 19 28.22 31.60 3.67
N GLY A 20 28.23 32.88 3.31
CA GLY A 20 28.82 33.35 2.04
C GLY A 20 27.87 33.97 1.00
N THR A 21 26.73 34.53 1.39
CA THR A 21 25.89 35.37 0.52
C THR A 21 26.15 36.87 0.76
N PHE A 22 25.98 37.68 -0.30
CA PHE A 22 26.08 39.14 -0.29
C PHE A 22 24.71 39.75 -0.66
N PHE A 23 24.43 40.97 -0.19
CA PHE A 23 23.14 41.70 -0.36
C PHE A 23 21.93 40.88 0.15
N GLY A 24 21.79 40.75 1.48
CA GLY A 24 20.65 40.07 2.11
C GLY A 24 20.58 38.56 1.98
N GLY A 25 21.25 37.95 1.00
CA GLY A 25 20.99 36.55 0.62
C GLY A 25 20.84 36.37 -0.89
N MET A 26 20.66 37.48 -1.61
CA MET A 26 20.28 37.53 -3.02
C MET A 26 21.33 36.97 -3.97
N PHE A 27 22.63 37.14 -3.67
CA PHE A 27 23.71 36.61 -4.52
C PHE A 27 24.77 35.85 -3.72
N ARG A 28 25.19 34.69 -4.24
CA ARG A 28 26.34 33.95 -3.71
C ARG A 28 27.61 34.77 -3.93
N ALA A 29 28.52 34.81 -2.94
CA ALA A 29 29.80 35.52 -3.05
C ALA A 29 30.57 35.20 -4.33
N ARG A 30 30.51 33.94 -4.77
CA ARG A 30 31.15 33.48 -6.00
C ARG A 30 30.56 34.12 -7.26
N ASN A 31 29.24 34.30 -7.35
CA ASN A 31 28.58 34.95 -8.47
C ASN A 31 28.95 36.44 -8.53
N VAL A 32 28.98 37.12 -7.38
CA VAL A 32 29.37 38.53 -7.29
C VAL A 32 30.83 38.73 -7.76
N ILE A 33 31.73 37.85 -7.33
CA ILE A 33 33.14 37.89 -7.77
C ILE A 33 33.25 37.62 -9.28
N GLU A 34 32.56 36.60 -9.81
CA GLU A 34 32.57 36.28 -11.24
C GLU A 34 32.01 37.42 -12.10
N ALA A 35 30.90 38.04 -11.66
CA ALA A 35 30.32 39.19 -12.32
C ALA A 35 31.27 40.39 -12.33
N GLY A 36 31.97 40.66 -11.21
CA GLY A 36 32.98 41.70 -11.14
C GLY A 36 34.16 41.45 -12.08
N ILE A 37 34.66 40.21 -12.15
CA ILE A 37 35.75 39.81 -13.06
C ILE A 37 35.31 39.98 -14.52
N LEU A 38 34.12 39.52 -14.88
CA LEU A 38 33.60 39.60 -16.26
C LEU A 38 33.32 41.06 -16.67
N ALA A 39 32.73 41.86 -15.77
CA ALA A 39 32.50 43.28 -15.98
C ALA A 39 33.82 44.03 -16.22
N PHE A 40 34.86 43.72 -15.43
CA PHE A 40 36.18 44.31 -15.60
C PHE A 40 36.85 43.85 -16.91
N ALA A 41 36.85 42.54 -17.18
CA ALA A 41 37.47 41.98 -18.39
C ALA A 41 36.86 42.53 -19.70
N ILE A 42 35.55 42.79 -19.72
CA ILE A 42 34.85 43.38 -20.88
C ILE A 42 34.95 44.91 -20.87
N GLY A 43 34.89 45.53 -19.69
CA GLY A 43 34.89 46.99 -19.54
C GLY A 43 36.25 47.63 -19.80
N THR A 44 37.35 46.99 -19.39
CA THR A 44 38.71 47.54 -19.56
C THR A 44 39.08 47.75 -21.04
N PRO A 45 38.82 46.81 -21.97
CA PRO A 45 39.06 47.04 -23.39
C PRO A 45 38.20 48.16 -23.99
N VAL A 46 36.92 48.23 -23.60
CA VAL A 46 35.97 49.26 -24.04
C VAL A 46 36.42 50.65 -23.61
N PHE A 47 37.01 50.77 -22.42
CA PHE A 47 37.45 52.06 -21.89
C PHE A 47 38.84 52.50 -22.40
N LEU A 48 39.76 51.55 -22.62
CA LEU A 48 41.15 51.84 -22.99
C LEU A 48 41.40 51.89 -24.51
N PHE A 49 40.70 51.08 -25.32
CA PHE A 49 41.06 50.89 -26.73
C PHE A 49 40.04 51.43 -27.74
N LEU A 50 38.86 51.89 -27.31
CA LEU A 50 37.87 52.48 -28.23
C LEU A 50 38.10 53.97 -28.44
N PRO A 51 38.31 54.44 -29.69
CA PRO A 51 38.56 55.86 -30.00
C PRO A 51 37.26 56.68 -30.06
N PHE A 52 36.35 56.48 -29.11
CA PHE A 52 35.07 57.19 -29.02
C PHE A 52 35.01 58.13 -27.81
N GLY A 53 34.12 59.13 -27.87
CA GLY A 53 33.84 60.04 -26.75
C GLY A 53 33.27 59.34 -25.51
N LEU A 54 33.34 60.00 -24.35
CA LEU A 54 33.01 59.43 -23.04
C LEU A 54 31.57 58.88 -22.98
N THR A 55 30.62 59.60 -23.58
CA THR A 55 29.21 59.18 -23.68
C THR A 55 29.04 57.89 -24.50
N ALA A 56 29.75 57.76 -25.62
CA ALA A 56 29.71 56.57 -26.47
C ALA A 56 30.37 55.36 -25.80
N ARG A 57 31.44 55.57 -25.01
CA ARG A 57 32.06 54.50 -24.20
C ARG A 57 31.13 54.00 -23.10
N ILE A 58 30.40 54.89 -22.42
CA ILE A 58 29.40 54.51 -21.42
C ILE A 58 28.28 53.69 -22.06
N ILE A 59 27.74 54.14 -23.20
CA ILE A 59 26.69 53.41 -23.93
C ILE A 59 27.19 52.01 -24.34
N ALA A 60 28.42 51.90 -24.86
CA ALA A 60 29.00 50.61 -25.22
C ALA A 60 29.18 49.68 -24.00
N LEU A 61 29.59 50.20 -22.85
CA LEU A 61 29.70 49.46 -21.59
C LEU A 61 28.34 48.95 -21.10
N CYS A 62 27.30 49.79 -21.17
CA CYS A 62 25.93 49.42 -20.82
C CYS A 62 25.33 48.36 -21.76
N LEU A 63 25.74 48.31 -23.03
CA LEU A 63 25.27 47.31 -23.99
C LEU A 63 26.07 45.99 -23.96
N THR A 64 27.25 45.95 -23.33
CA THR A 64 28.15 44.79 -23.36
C THR A 64 28.45 44.21 -21.98
N ALA A 65 29.11 44.98 -21.11
CA ALA A 65 29.56 44.49 -19.81
C ALA A 65 28.39 44.35 -18.82
N LEU A 66 27.41 45.27 -18.85
CA LEU A 66 26.28 45.26 -17.92
C LEU A 66 25.38 44.01 -18.11
N PRO A 67 24.96 43.62 -19.32
CA PRO A 67 24.19 42.39 -19.52
C PRO A 67 24.95 41.13 -19.09
N VAL A 68 26.25 41.05 -19.40
CA VAL A 68 27.07 39.87 -19.01
C VAL A 68 27.28 39.80 -17.50
N ALA A 69 27.48 40.95 -16.84
CA ALA A 69 27.58 41.02 -15.38
C ALA A 69 26.26 40.62 -14.71
N LEU A 70 25.11 41.02 -15.28
CA LEU A 70 23.79 40.60 -14.79
C LEU A 70 23.57 39.09 -14.94
N VAL A 71 23.92 38.50 -16.09
CA VAL A 71 23.84 37.06 -16.30
C VAL A 71 24.78 36.30 -15.34
N ALA A 72 25.98 36.83 -15.06
CA ALA A 72 26.91 36.24 -14.12
C ALA A 72 26.47 36.37 -12.65
N LEU A 73 25.76 37.45 -12.29
CA LEU A 73 25.13 37.63 -10.99
C LEU A 73 24.01 36.60 -10.77
N ILE A 74 23.13 36.45 -11.76
CA ILE A 74 22.01 35.50 -11.72
C ILE A 74 22.52 34.04 -11.75
N GLY A 75 23.51 33.75 -12.58
CA GLY A 75 24.02 32.39 -12.79
C GLY A 75 23.10 31.54 -13.67
N ILE A 76 23.39 30.23 -13.76
CA ILE A 76 22.58 29.25 -14.50
C ILE A 76 22.13 28.17 -13.52
N SER A 77 20.81 27.96 -13.40
CA SER A 77 20.21 26.95 -12.52
C SER A 77 20.70 27.05 -11.06
N GLY A 78 20.87 28.27 -10.54
CA GLY A 78 21.32 28.54 -9.17
C GLY A 78 22.83 28.35 -8.93
N GLU A 79 23.62 28.12 -9.99
CA GLU A 79 25.08 28.00 -9.92
C GLU A 79 25.81 29.14 -10.62
N SER A 80 27.03 29.41 -10.19
CA SER A 80 27.91 30.37 -10.87
C SER A 80 28.28 29.88 -12.27
N LEU A 81 28.51 30.80 -13.21
CA LEU A 81 28.83 30.45 -14.60
C LEU A 81 30.08 29.56 -14.68
N SER A 82 31.09 29.82 -13.83
CA SER A 82 32.29 28.97 -13.80
C SER A 82 31.98 27.54 -13.31
N GLN A 83 31.09 27.39 -12.33
CA GLN A 83 30.72 26.08 -11.81
C GLN A 83 29.90 25.29 -12.82
N PHE A 84 28.98 25.96 -13.52
CA PHE A 84 28.25 25.38 -14.65
C PHE A 84 29.21 24.90 -15.74
N LEU A 85 30.16 25.75 -16.17
CA LEU A 85 31.15 25.40 -17.19
C LEU A 85 32.02 24.21 -16.76
N VAL A 86 32.49 24.17 -15.52
CA VAL A 86 33.27 23.04 -14.99
C VAL A 86 32.44 21.75 -14.98
N THR A 87 31.16 21.83 -14.60
CA THR A 87 30.26 20.67 -14.62
C THR A 87 30.05 20.17 -16.05
N PHE A 88 29.79 21.08 -16.98
CA PHE A 88 29.64 20.78 -18.41
C PHE A 88 30.90 20.14 -19.02
N LEU A 89 32.08 20.68 -18.74
CA LEU A 89 33.35 20.12 -19.22
C LEU A 89 33.65 18.76 -18.59
N LYS A 90 33.35 18.56 -17.30
CA LYS A 90 33.45 17.24 -16.65
C LYS A 90 32.53 16.22 -17.31
N TYR A 91 31.29 16.61 -17.59
CA TYR A 91 30.34 15.81 -18.33
C TYR A 91 30.86 15.46 -19.73
N LEU A 92 31.31 16.44 -20.53
CA LEU A 92 31.86 16.19 -21.86
C LEU A 92 33.04 15.21 -21.86
N ARG A 93 33.87 15.23 -20.82
CA ARG A 93 34.99 14.31 -20.65
C ARG A 93 34.55 12.90 -20.24
N ASN A 94 33.49 12.79 -19.46
CA ASN A 94 33.06 11.53 -18.84
C ASN A 94 31.90 10.84 -19.60
N ARG A 95 31.24 11.52 -20.54
CA ARG A 95 30.14 10.98 -21.35
C ARG A 95 30.59 9.69 -22.06
N ARG A 96 29.88 8.60 -21.81
CA ARG A 96 30.20 7.26 -22.31
C ARG A 96 29.01 6.32 -22.14
N VAL A 97 29.04 5.19 -22.84
CA VAL A 97 28.21 4.03 -22.51
C VAL A 97 29.05 3.07 -21.68
N VAL A 98 28.52 2.61 -20.55
CA VAL A 98 29.12 1.55 -19.74
C VAL A 98 28.42 0.23 -20.10
N GLY A 99 29.15 -0.79 -20.55
CA GLY A 99 28.58 -2.06 -21.03
C GLY A 99 28.23 -2.09 -22.53
N GLY A 100 27.58 -3.18 -22.99
CA GLY A 100 27.18 -3.44 -24.39
C GLY A 100 28.18 -4.28 -25.23
N ASP A 101 27.74 -4.72 -26.42
CA ASP A 101 28.52 -5.56 -27.38
C ASP A 101 29.56 -4.77 -28.21
N GLY A 102 29.81 -3.50 -27.88
CA GLY A 102 30.75 -2.64 -28.59
C GLY A 102 32.18 -2.81 -28.08
N GLU A 103 33.12 -3.09 -28.99
CA GLU A 103 34.56 -2.95 -28.75
C GLU A 103 34.87 -1.56 -28.15
N GLN A 104 35.26 -1.52 -26.88
CA GLN A 104 35.87 -0.31 -26.33
C GLN A 104 37.28 -0.15 -26.91
N PRO A 105 37.69 1.07 -27.31
CA PRO A 105 39.09 1.31 -27.65
C PRO A 105 39.95 1.15 -26.40
N CYS A 106 40.90 0.21 -26.46
CA CYS A 106 41.99 0.12 -25.50
C CYS A 106 42.80 1.44 -25.42
N GLU A 107 43.35 1.68 -24.22
CA GLU A 107 44.28 2.74 -23.79
C GLU A 107 43.65 4.07 -23.29
N LYS A 108 43.93 4.57 -22.08
CA LYS A 108 45.25 4.73 -21.45
C LYS A 108 45.20 4.61 -19.93
N VAL A 109 45.88 3.60 -19.38
CA VAL A 109 46.38 3.58 -17.99
C VAL A 109 47.90 3.73 -18.03
N GLY A 110 48.42 4.78 -17.39
CA GLY A 110 49.77 4.85 -16.80
C GLY A 110 50.99 4.94 -17.74
N LYS A 111 51.59 6.14 -17.87
CA LYS A 111 53.01 6.27 -18.22
C LYS A 111 53.88 6.13 -16.97
N HIS A 112 54.75 5.13 -17.01
CA HIS A 112 55.76 4.75 -16.00
C HIS A 112 56.70 5.88 -15.54
N LEU A 113 57.01 5.90 -14.25
CA LEU A 113 58.27 6.40 -13.68
C LEU A 113 59.15 5.19 -13.27
N LYS A 114 60.37 5.20 -13.79
CA LYS A 114 61.38 4.12 -13.78
C LYS A 114 61.87 3.74 -12.37
N GLN A 115 61.99 2.44 -12.11
CA GLN A 115 62.76 1.87 -10.99
C GLN A 115 64.26 1.85 -11.30
N LYS A 116 65.09 2.15 -10.29
CA LYS A 116 66.54 1.82 -10.23
C LYS A 116 66.76 0.76 -9.14
N PRO A 117 67.79 -0.12 -9.28
CA PRO A 117 67.91 -1.36 -8.51
C PRO A 117 68.53 -1.15 -7.10
N PRO A 118 68.37 -2.12 -6.18
CA PRO A 118 68.72 -1.94 -4.78
C PRO A 118 70.21 -2.23 -4.51
N LYS A 119 70.81 -1.48 -3.58
CA LYS A 119 72.12 -1.79 -2.99
C LYS A 119 71.96 -2.22 -1.52
N GLU A 120 72.79 -3.20 -1.20
CA GLU A 120 72.92 -3.98 0.02
C GLU A 120 73.50 -3.24 1.25
N ARG A 121 73.28 -3.88 2.42
CA ARG A 121 74.18 -4.07 3.58
C ARG A 121 74.13 -3.14 4.83
N THR A 122 73.45 -3.68 5.85
CA THR A 122 73.95 -4.05 7.21
C THR A 122 74.32 -2.99 8.28
N PRO A 123 74.26 -3.38 9.59
CA PRO A 123 73.80 -2.52 10.70
C PRO A 123 74.89 -2.20 11.75
N LYS A 124 74.55 -1.34 12.72
CA LYS A 124 74.92 -1.37 14.18
C LYS A 124 74.42 -0.07 14.86
N ALA A 125 73.61 -0.15 15.94
CA ALA A 125 74.00 -0.18 17.37
C ALA A 125 74.63 1.17 17.84
N SER A 126 74.37 1.78 19.01
CA SER A 126 73.65 1.45 20.24
C SER A 126 73.68 2.69 21.18
N LYS A 127 72.89 2.64 22.26
CA LYS A 127 73.08 3.20 23.63
C LYS A 127 72.51 4.57 24.04
N HIS A 128 71.68 4.47 25.10
CA HIS A 128 71.62 5.26 26.37
C HIS A 128 71.21 6.75 26.30
N ARG A 129 70.56 7.40 27.28
CA ARG A 129 70.20 7.16 28.71
C ARG A 129 69.13 8.23 29.07
N ARG A 130 68.03 7.87 29.76
CA ARG A 130 67.54 8.33 31.09
C ARG A 130 67.83 9.78 31.58
N SER A 131 66.72 10.46 31.89
CA SER A 131 66.31 11.17 33.15
C SER A 131 66.96 12.48 33.64
N GLY A 132 66.07 13.40 34.09
CA GLY A 132 66.28 14.56 35.00
C GLY A 132 65.38 15.73 34.58
N GLU A 133 64.27 16.06 35.27
CA GLU A 133 64.15 17.04 36.39
C GLU A 133 64.68 18.44 36.02
N ALA A 134 64.10 19.59 36.37
CA ALA A 134 62.84 20.09 36.92
C ALA A 134 63.01 21.64 36.80
N ASP A 135 61.93 22.42 36.80
CA ASP A 135 61.84 23.71 37.53
C ASP A 135 60.58 24.49 37.12
N PHE A 136 59.69 24.64 38.10
CA PHE A 136 58.70 25.71 38.20
C PHE A 136 59.29 26.81 39.10
N PRO A 137 58.77 28.04 39.00
CA PRO A 137 58.36 28.71 40.24
C PRO A 137 56.89 29.10 40.23
N ALA A 138 56.34 29.06 41.45
CA ALA A 138 54.98 29.33 41.87
C ALA A 138 54.61 30.82 41.88
N GLU A 139 53.30 31.11 41.86
CA GLU A 139 52.62 31.93 42.88
C GLU A 139 51.07 31.80 42.77
N PHE A 140 50.49 31.29 43.88
CA PHE A 140 49.13 31.36 44.46
C PHE A 140 48.03 32.11 43.67
N ASP A 141 46.80 31.64 43.41
CA ASP A 141 45.83 30.74 44.07
C ASP A 141 45.29 31.16 45.46
N GLU A 142 44.02 31.61 45.51
CA GLU A 142 43.03 31.44 46.59
C GLU A 142 41.68 31.99 46.07
N VAL A 143 40.52 31.31 46.16
CA VAL A 143 39.90 30.73 47.36
C VAL A 143 38.95 29.56 46.99
N ARG A 144 39.18 28.41 47.66
CA ARG A 144 38.27 27.38 48.27
C ARG A 144 36.91 27.05 47.62
N GLY A 145 36.46 25.80 47.51
CA GLY A 145 36.85 24.55 48.17
C GLY A 145 36.05 24.24 49.45
N TYR A 146 35.39 23.07 49.44
CA TYR A 146 35.00 22.20 50.56
C TYR A 146 33.54 22.11 51.05
N GLU A 147 33.00 20.90 50.81
CA GLU A 147 32.18 20.03 51.67
C GLU A 147 30.80 20.51 52.16
N ILE A 148 29.78 19.70 51.90
CA ILE A 148 28.80 19.22 52.88
C ILE A 148 27.90 18.13 52.26
N ARG A 149 27.70 17.06 53.03
CA ARG A 149 26.61 16.06 53.05
C ARG A 149 26.73 14.75 52.25
N GLU A 150 27.37 13.80 52.93
CA GLU A 150 26.71 12.54 53.30
C GLU A 150 25.25 12.71 53.77
N LYS A 151 24.49 11.61 53.66
CA LYS A 151 23.13 11.32 54.17
C LYS A 151 22.02 11.59 53.14
N LEU A 152 21.55 10.51 52.51
CA LEU A 152 20.20 9.93 52.71
C LEU A 152 19.93 8.84 51.66
N ARG A 153 20.45 7.63 51.93
CA ARG A 153 19.80 6.38 51.47
C ARG A 153 18.78 5.97 52.54
N PRO A 154 17.60 5.44 52.18
CA PRO A 154 16.87 4.55 53.05
C PRO A 154 17.34 3.09 52.87
N LYS A 155 17.56 2.40 54.00
CA LYS A 155 17.62 0.93 54.16
C LYS A 155 16.19 0.35 54.05
N LYS A 156 15.91 -0.90 53.67
CA LYS A 156 16.20 -2.15 54.42
C LYS A 156 15.82 -3.42 53.63
N ASN A 157 16.68 -4.45 53.78
CA ASN A 157 16.46 -5.89 54.07
C ASN A 157 15.57 -6.75 53.14
N THR A 158 16.03 -7.93 52.68
CA THR A 158 16.24 -9.11 53.56
C THR A 158 17.16 -10.20 52.97
N ARG A 159 17.76 -10.95 53.92
CA ARG A 159 18.71 -12.08 53.88
C ARG A 159 18.29 -13.33 53.07
N LYS A 160 19.31 -14.09 52.62
CA LYS A 160 19.65 -15.49 52.99
C LYS A 160 21.02 -15.87 52.38
N GLU A 161 22.06 -16.09 53.21
CA GLU A 161 22.68 -17.41 53.55
C GLU A 161 23.23 -18.19 52.33
N ARG A 162 24.44 -18.74 52.22
CA ARG A 162 25.58 -19.09 53.12
C ARG A 162 26.77 -19.62 52.22
N PRO A 163 27.90 -20.19 52.70
CA PRO A 163 29.25 -19.68 52.36
C PRO A 163 30.28 -20.68 51.75
N VAL A 164 31.43 -20.10 51.32
CA VAL A 164 32.86 -20.50 51.45
C VAL A 164 33.34 -21.97 51.28
N LYS A 165 34.28 -22.10 50.33
CA LYS A 165 35.47 -22.98 50.17
C LYS A 165 35.77 -24.07 51.23
N ALA A 166 36.08 -25.30 50.79
CA ALA A 166 37.44 -25.91 50.88
C ALA A 166 37.53 -27.38 50.40
N ASN A 167 38.70 -27.69 49.80
CA ASN A 167 39.46 -28.95 49.82
C ASN A 167 39.16 -30.15 48.87
N LYS A 168 40.12 -30.30 47.93
CA LYS A 168 41.05 -31.44 47.75
C LYS A 168 40.48 -32.86 47.55
N ALA A 169 40.72 -33.36 46.33
CA ALA A 169 41.65 -34.47 46.00
C ALA A 169 41.07 -35.68 45.22
N LYS A 170 41.94 -36.16 44.31
CA LYS A 170 42.04 -37.49 43.66
C LYS A 170 41.29 -37.77 42.35
N LYS A 171 42.04 -37.57 41.25
CA LYS A 171 42.49 -38.56 40.24
C LYS A 171 41.48 -39.60 39.70
N LYS A 172 41.21 -39.49 38.39
CA LYS A 172 41.25 -40.48 37.26
C LYS A 172 40.07 -40.17 36.32
N ALA A 173 40.15 -40.14 34.99
CA ALA A 173 41.19 -40.36 33.99
C ALA A 173 40.67 -39.84 32.64
N LYS A 174 41.52 -39.23 31.78
CA LYS A 174 41.69 -39.53 30.34
C LYS A 174 42.50 -38.45 29.60
N LYS A 175 43.68 -38.89 29.14
CA LYS A 175 44.51 -38.50 27.98
C LYS A 175 44.34 -37.11 27.34
N ARG A 176 45.44 -36.33 27.33
CA ARG A 176 45.83 -35.40 26.24
C ARG A 176 46.58 -36.19 25.15
N PRO A 177 46.53 -35.73 23.90
CA PRO A 177 47.76 -35.31 23.21
C PRO A 177 47.60 -33.88 22.67
N GLU A 178 48.52 -32.99 23.02
CA GLU A 178 49.54 -32.42 22.12
C GLU A 178 48.98 -31.45 21.08
N LYS A 179 49.24 -30.16 21.33
CA LYS A 179 49.02 -29.06 20.40
C LYS A 179 50.09 -29.13 19.30
N GLU A 180 49.71 -29.56 18.11
CA GLU A 180 50.44 -29.19 16.90
C GLU A 180 50.23 -27.69 16.64
N ARG A 181 51.35 -26.96 16.51
CA ARG A 181 51.36 -25.58 16.02
C ARG A 181 51.13 -25.61 14.51
N MET A 182 49.94 -25.20 14.06
CA MET A 182 49.74 -24.83 12.65
C MET A 182 50.46 -23.50 12.35
N PRO A 183 51.06 -23.36 11.16
CA PRO A 183 51.94 -22.24 10.82
C PRO A 183 51.17 -20.93 10.69
N LYS A 184 51.82 -19.82 11.06
CA LYS A 184 51.35 -18.46 10.78
C LYS A 184 51.05 -18.33 9.29
N ARG A 185 49.78 -18.09 8.92
CA ARG A 185 49.42 -17.68 7.56
C ARG A 185 50.11 -16.35 7.25
N PRO A 186 50.80 -16.21 6.09
CA PRO A 186 51.37 -14.95 5.65
C PRO A 186 50.25 -13.93 5.37
N ALA A 187 50.61 -12.64 5.40
CA ALA A 187 49.72 -11.53 5.09
C ALA A 187 48.95 -11.78 3.78
N HIS A 188 47.64 -11.54 3.80
CA HIS A 188 46.73 -11.70 2.67
C HIS A 188 47.33 -11.09 1.40
N ILE A 189 47.62 -11.97 0.44
CA ILE A 189 47.59 -11.65 -0.99
C ILE A 189 46.16 -11.13 -1.23
N LYS A 190 46.01 -9.95 -1.83
CA LYS A 190 44.72 -9.55 -2.41
C LYS A 190 44.37 -10.65 -3.41
N GLU A 191 43.36 -11.46 -3.11
CA GLU A 191 42.78 -12.33 -4.13
C GLU A 191 42.29 -11.40 -5.25
N ASP A 192 42.93 -11.46 -6.42
CA ASP A 192 42.44 -10.78 -7.61
C ASP A 192 41.05 -11.36 -7.90
N LYS A 193 40.00 -10.58 -7.59
CA LYS A 193 38.63 -10.93 -7.97
C LYS A 193 38.60 -11.04 -9.50
N PRO A 194 38.11 -12.15 -10.05
CA PRO A 194 38.09 -12.30 -11.49
C PRO A 194 37.12 -11.25 -12.08
N PRO A 195 37.45 -10.65 -13.23
CA PRO A 195 36.69 -9.53 -13.80
C PRO A 195 35.26 -9.96 -14.11
N CYS A 196 34.28 -9.07 -13.92
CA CYS A 196 32.90 -9.39 -14.25
C CYS A 196 32.75 -9.62 -15.76
N VAL A 197 31.88 -10.55 -16.15
CA VAL A 197 31.42 -10.73 -17.53
C VAL A 197 30.68 -9.48 -17.99
N ASN A 198 29.84 -8.89 -17.14
CA ASN A 198 29.18 -7.62 -17.41
C ASN A 198 29.99 -6.43 -16.85
N PRO A 199 30.51 -5.52 -17.71
CA PRO A 199 31.25 -4.34 -17.26
C PRO A 199 30.44 -3.39 -16.37
N VAL A 200 29.10 -3.41 -16.49
CA VAL A 200 28.23 -2.60 -15.62
C VAL A 200 28.29 -3.08 -14.18
N ALA A 201 28.42 -4.40 -13.93
CA ALA A 201 28.58 -4.94 -12.58
C ALA A 201 29.86 -4.42 -11.91
N ASP A 202 30.94 -4.27 -12.69
CA ASP A 202 32.20 -3.67 -12.22
C ASP A 202 32.12 -2.15 -12.02
N TYR A 203 31.19 -1.46 -12.68
CA TYR A 203 30.95 -0.04 -12.46
C TYR A 203 30.17 0.23 -11.17
N LEU A 204 29.20 -0.63 -10.80
CA LEU A 204 28.39 -0.45 -9.60
C LEU A 204 29.28 -0.42 -8.33
N PRO A 205 29.00 0.45 -7.35
CA PRO A 205 29.81 0.61 -6.14
C PRO A 205 29.64 -0.52 -5.10
N ILE A 206 29.34 -1.74 -5.56
CA ILE A 206 29.08 -2.93 -4.75
C ILE A 206 30.29 -3.88 -4.87
N GLU A 207 30.81 -4.31 -3.73
CA GLU A 207 31.93 -5.25 -3.63
C GLU A 207 31.45 -6.71 -3.47
N LYS A 208 30.47 -6.94 -2.58
CA LYS A 208 29.78 -8.22 -2.36
C LYS A 208 28.47 -7.96 -1.60
N ILE A 209 27.56 -8.93 -1.62
CA ILE A 209 26.38 -8.98 -0.75
C ILE A 209 26.47 -10.29 0.04
N ALA A 210 26.34 -10.22 1.36
CA ALA A 210 26.37 -11.38 2.24
C ALA A 210 25.62 -11.10 3.55
N ASN A 211 24.83 -12.07 4.04
CA ASN A 211 23.96 -11.92 5.22
C ASN A 211 22.96 -10.74 5.09
N GLY A 212 22.48 -10.50 3.87
CA GLY A 212 21.66 -9.38 3.47
C GLY A 212 22.32 -8.01 3.68
N ILE A 213 23.65 -7.95 3.78
CA ILE A 213 24.43 -6.72 3.97
C ILE A 213 25.21 -6.45 2.69
N ILE A 214 25.14 -5.21 2.23
CA ILE A 214 25.89 -4.71 1.08
C ILE A 214 27.25 -4.22 1.56
N TYR A 215 28.30 -4.81 1.00
CA TYR A 215 29.68 -4.37 1.17
C TYR A 215 29.99 -3.48 -0.01
N THR A 216 30.28 -2.21 0.23
CA THR A 216 30.57 -1.26 -0.85
C THR A 216 32.06 -1.22 -1.16
N LYS A 217 32.41 -0.79 -2.38
CA LYS A 217 33.82 -0.66 -2.81
C LYS A 217 34.63 0.36 -2.00
N ASP A 218 33.96 1.29 -1.32
CA ASP A 218 34.54 2.25 -0.37
C ASP A 218 34.54 1.75 1.09
N HIS A 219 34.35 0.45 1.30
CA HIS A 219 34.43 -0.25 2.60
C HIS A 219 33.37 0.17 3.63
N ARG A 220 32.14 0.48 3.17
CA ARG A 220 30.97 0.70 4.03
C ARG A 220 30.10 -0.56 4.05
N PHE A 221 29.33 -0.70 5.12
CA PHE A 221 28.35 -1.77 5.30
C PHE A 221 26.96 -1.14 5.34
N VAL A 222 26.08 -1.58 4.45
CA VAL A 222 24.74 -1.02 4.30
C VAL A 222 23.72 -2.15 4.41
N LYS A 223 22.62 -1.89 5.12
CA LYS A 223 21.46 -2.78 5.23
C LYS A 223 20.26 -2.12 4.57
N VAL A 224 19.52 -2.92 3.79
CA VAL A 224 18.24 -2.55 3.18
C VAL A 224 17.15 -3.37 3.86
N VAL A 225 16.05 -2.74 4.25
CA VAL A 225 14.84 -3.44 4.71
C VAL A 225 13.61 -2.91 4.01
N GLU A 226 12.66 -3.80 3.73
CA GLU A 226 11.38 -3.45 3.12
C GLU A 226 10.30 -3.22 4.19
N VAL A 227 9.51 -2.17 4.00
CA VAL A 227 8.48 -1.72 4.93
C VAL A 227 7.13 -1.70 4.20
N VAL A 228 6.11 -2.32 4.79
CA VAL A 228 4.74 -2.30 4.28
C VAL A 228 4.08 -0.97 4.67
N PRO A 229 3.53 -0.20 3.71
CA PRO A 229 2.93 1.11 3.98
C PRO A 229 1.55 1.01 4.66
N ILE A 230 1.06 2.16 5.15
CA ILE A 230 -0.28 2.31 5.77
C ILE A 230 -1.07 3.45 5.13
N ASN A 231 -2.41 3.45 5.26
CA ASN A 231 -3.29 4.54 4.84
C ASN A 231 -3.20 5.78 5.75
N PHE A 232 -2.01 6.37 5.86
CA PHE A 232 -1.75 7.48 6.79
C PHE A 232 -2.69 8.68 6.58
N MET A 233 -2.90 9.10 5.33
CA MET A 233 -3.66 10.31 5.00
C MET A 233 -5.15 10.22 5.36
N LEU A 234 -5.70 9.00 5.42
CA LEU A 234 -7.12 8.75 5.73
C LEU A 234 -7.34 8.46 7.22
N ARG A 235 -6.30 8.49 8.05
CA ARG A 235 -6.42 8.39 9.50
C ARG A 235 -6.93 9.70 10.09
N SER A 236 -7.62 9.62 11.23
CA SER A 236 -7.99 10.81 12.00
C SER A 236 -6.75 11.63 12.42
N ALA A 237 -6.89 12.94 12.61
CA ALA A 237 -5.78 13.80 13.03
C ALA A 237 -5.09 13.30 14.32
N ARG A 238 -5.84 12.67 15.24
CA ARG A 238 -5.31 12.06 16.45
C ARG A 238 -4.45 10.83 16.16
N GLU A 239 -4.90 9.96 15.27
CA GLU A 239 -4.15 8.76 14.87
C GLU A 239 -2.90 9.13 14.09
N GLN A 240 -3.00 10.06 13.13
CA GLN A 240 -1.85 10.62 12.41
C GLN A 240 -0.80 11.12 13.41
N ARG A 241 -1.21 11.93 14.39
CA ARG A 241 -0.33 12.44 15.45
C ARG A 241 0.35 11.32 16.25
N ASN A 242 -0.38 10.25 16.62
CA ASN A 242 0.20 9.11 17.33
C ASN A 242 1.26 8.35 16.51
N ILE A 243 1.01 8.18 15.21
CA ILE A 243 1.95 7.57 14.27
C ILE A 243 3.22 8.42 14.19
N ILE A 244 3.07 9.74 14.02
CA ILE A 244 4.21 10.67 13.95
C ILE A 244 5.01 10.65 15.26
N TYR A 245 4.38 10.63 16.44
CA TYR A 245 5.12 10.52 17.71
C TYR A 245 5.88 9.20 17.86
N SER A 246 5.32 8.10 17.37
CA SER A 246 5.99 6.80 17.34
C SER A 246 7.21 6.85 16.40
N PHE A 247 7.06 7.51 15.26
CA PHE A 247 8.16 7.69 14.31
C PHE A 247 9.24 8.65 14.81
N VAL A 248 8.88 9.74 15.52
CA VAL A 248 9.83 10.59 16.26
C VAL A 248 10.67 9.75 17.22
N SER A 249 10.03 8.83 17.94
CA SER A 249 10.73 7.96 18.90
C SER A 249 11.73 7.03 18.20
N TYR A 250 11.41 6.55 17.00
CA TYR A 250 12.35 5.80 16.16
C TYR A 250 13.54 6.65 15.71
N LEU A 251 13.30 7.83 15.12
CA LEU A 251 14.37 8.71 14.60
C LEU A 251 15.40 9.07 15.69
N LYS A 252 14.96 9.23 16.94
CA LYS A 252 15.87 9.51 18.08
C LYS A 252 16.87 8.39 18.35
N ILE A 253 16.56 7.14 18.00
CA ILE A 253 17.42 5.98 18.25
C ILE A 253 17.92 5.31 16.96
N SER A 254 17.48 5.79 15.80
CA SER A 254 17.90 5.25 14.51
C SER A 254 19.40 5.45 14.27
N PRO A 255 19.98 4.70 13.31
CA PRO A 255 21.27 5.04 12.74
C PRO A 255 21.33 6.51 12.27
N VAL A 256 22.53 7.07 12.27
CA VAL A 256 22.77 8.51 12.01
C VAL A 256 22.45 8.88 10.56
N LYS A 257 22.83 8.02 9.61
CA LYS A 257 22.50 8.19 8.19
C LYS A 257 21.41 7.21 7.80
N LEU A 258 20.31 7.76 7.29
CA LEU A 258 19.18 7.02 6.76
C LEU A 258 18.91 7.45 5.32
N GLN A 259 18.55 6.49 4.47
CA GLN A 259 17.87 6.72 3.20
C GLN A 259 16.54 6.00 3.27
N ILE A 260 15.46 6.69 2.97
CA ILE A 260 14.16 6.08 2.72
C ILE A 260 13.89 6.20 1.23
N LYS A 261 13.75 5.04 0.57
CA LYS A 261 13.55 4.94 -0.87
C LYS A 261 12.16 4.42 -1.15
N VAL A 262 11.44 5.12 -2.01
CA VAL A 262 10.15 4.72 -2.55
C VAL A 262 10.36 4.38 -4.02
N LEU A 263 10.12 3.12 -4.38
CA LEU A 263 10.25 2.62 -5.73
C LEU A 263 8.85 2.37 -6.30
N THR A 264 8.55 2.99 -7.45
CA THR A 264 7.33 2.71 -8.21
C THR A 264 7.57 1.60 -9.23
N ARG A 265 6.63 0.66 -9.31
CA ARG A 265 6.62 -0.42 -10.30
C ARG A 265 5.20 -0.61 -10.82
N ARG A 266 5.05 -1.00 -12.09
CA ARG A 266 3.76 -1.52 -12.59
C ARG A 266 3.34 -2.74 -11.78
N ALA A 267 2.05 -2.85 -11.49
CA ALA A 267 1.56 -3.90 -10.60
C ALA A 267 1.89 -5.31 -11.12
N ASP A 268 2.50 -6.14 -10.28
CA ASP A 268 2.74 -7.55 -10.58
C ASP A 268 1.46 -8.36 -10.30
N ILE A 269 0.68 -8.56 -11.35
CA ILE A 269 -0.59 -9.31 -11.30
C ILE A 269 -0.41 -10.79 -11.66
N ASN A 270 0.83 -11.28 -11.86
CA ASN A 270 1.05 -12.62 -12.38
C ASN A 270 0.43 -13.71 -11.50
N ARG A 271 0.55 -13.59 -10.17
CA ARG A 271 -0.08 -14.52 -9.22
C ARG A 271 -1.61 -14.56 -9.35
N HIS A 272 -2.23 -13.40 -9.54
CA HIS A 272 -3.66 -13.30 -9.77
C HIS A 272 -4.05 -13.93 -11.10
N LEU A 273 -3.35 -13.60 -12.19
CA LEU A 273 -3.57 -14.18 -13.51
C LEU A 273 -3.41 -15.70 -13.52
N ASP A 274 -2.41 -16.25 -12.84
CA ASP A 274 -2.20 -17.69 -12.73
C ASP A 274 -3.31 -18.39 -11.93
N THR A 275 -3.87 -17.70 -10.94
CA THR A 275 -5.05 -18.17 -10.20
C THR A 275 -6.28 -18.19 -11.11
N VAL A 276 -6.53 -17.12 -11.86
CA VAL A 276 -7.63 -17.05 -12.85
C VAL A 276 -7.51 -18.15 -13.90
N ARG A 277 -6.30 -18.42 -14.42
CA ARG A 277 -6.06 -19.52 -15.38
C ARG A 277 -6.37 -20.89 -14.79
N ARG A 278 -6.02 -21.13 -13.52
CA ARG A 278 -6.33 -22.38 -12.82
C ARG A 278 -7.84 -22.55 -12.59
N GLU A 279 -8.54 -21.49 -12.21
CA GLU A 279 -9.99 -21.47 -12.09
C GLU A 279 -10.67 -21.78 -13.43
N MET A 280 -10.17 -21.18 -14.51
CA MET A 280 -10.69 -21.37 -15.86
C MET A 280 -10.54 -22.81 -16.37
N ALA A 281 -9.46 -23.50 -15.99
CA ALA A 281 -9.28 -24.92 -16.32
C ALA A 281 -10.28 -25.86 -15.64
N GLN A 282 -10.94 -25.40 -14.56
CA GLN A 282 -11.93 -26.18 -13.79
C GLN A 282 -13.39 -25.82 -14.10
N GLU A 283 -13.64 -24.76 -14.87
CA GLU A 283 -14.99 -24.34 -15.23
C GLU A 283 -15.52 -25.19 -16.39
N ASP A 284 -16.74 -25.70 -16.30
CA ASP A 284 -17.36 -26.53 -17.34
C ASP A 284 -18.28 -25.72 -18.27
N ASN A 285 -18.81 -24.59 -17.80
CA ASN A 285 -19.71 -23.75 -18.58
C ASN A 285 -18.94 -22.87 -19.58
N GLU A 286 -19.18 -23.08 -20.87
CA GLU A 286 -18.53 -22.35 -21.97
C GLU A 286 -18.75 -20.83 -21.90
N GLN A 287 -19.95 -20.38 -21.55
CA GLN A 287 -20.23 -18.94 -21.42
C GLN A 287 -19.47 -18.31 -20.24
N CYS A 288 -19.30 -19.06 -19.15
CA CYS A 288 -18.51 -18.60 -18.01
C CYS A 288 -17.00 -18.58 -18.33
N ARG A 289 -16.50 -19.51 -19.16
CA ARG A 289 -15.12 -19.47 -19.66
C ARG A 289 -14.86 -18.23 -20.53
N LEU A 290 -15.77 -17.87 -21.42
CA LEU A 290 -15.64 -16.63 -22.22
C LEU A 290 -15.55 -15.38 -21.32
N MET A 291 -16.31 -15.34 -20.23
CA MET A 291 -16.20 -14.27 -19.23
C MET A 291 -14.87 -14.33 -18.46
N GLN A 292 -14.32 -15.51 -18.19
CA GLN A 292 -13.00 -15.67 -17.57
C GLN A 292 -11.88 -15.16 -18.48
N GLU A 293 -11.96 -15.44 -19.79
CA GLU A 293 -11.01 -14.96 -20.80
C GLU A 293 -11.06 -13.42 -20.91
N ASP A 294 -12.25 -12.84 -21.08
CA ASP A 294 -12.42 -11.38 -21.12
C ASP A 294 -11.96 -10.69 -19.83
N TYR A 295 -12.24 -11.28 -18.66
CA TYR A 295 -11.73 -10.79 -17.39
C TYR A 295 -10.20 -10.83 -17.31
N LEU A 296 -9.56 -11.88 -17.83
CA LEU A 296 -8.10 -12.02 -17.84
C LEU A 296 -7.46 -10.92 -18.68
N ASP A 297 -7.96 -10.71 -19.91
CA ASP A 297 -7.51 -9.66 -20.81
C ASP A 297 -7.72 -8.27 -20.19
N PHE A 298 -8.88 -8.07 -19.56
CA PHE A 298 -9.21 -6.83 -18.88
C PHE A 298 -8.28 -6.52 -17.71
N VAL A 299 -8.04 -7.49 -16.81
CA VAL A 299 -7.12 -7.32 -15.68
C VAL A 299 -5.71 -7.05 -16.19
N GLN A 300 -5.28 -7.71 -17.27
CA GLN A 300 -3.98 -7.46 -17.88
C GLN A 300 -3.88 -6.05 -18.47
N GLN A 301 -4.95 -5.53 -19.10
CA GLN A 301 -5.00 -4.17 -19.62
C GLN A 301 -4.93 -3.14 -18.49
N VAL A 302 -5.77 -3.26 -17.45
CA VAL A 302 -5.78 -2.35 -16.29
C VAL A 302 -4.45 -2.43 -15.53
N GLY A 303 -3.93 -3.64 -15.32
CA GLY A 303 -2.65 -3.90 -14.66
C GLY A 303 -1.43 -3.30 -15.38
N SER A 304 -1.46 -3.24 -16.71
CA SER A 304 -0.34 -2.76 -17.51
C SER A 304 -0.37 -1.25 -17.79
N HIS A 305 -1.56 -0.65 -17.87
CA HIS A 305 -1.75 0.76 -18.25
C HIS A 305 -2.03 1.68 -17.07
N GLU A 306 -2.80 1.22 -16.08
CA GLU A 306 -3.29 2.08 -14.99
C GLU A 306 -2.64 1.72 -13.64
N ALA A 307 -2.28 0.45 -13.42
CA ALA A 307 -1.90 -0.04 -12.11
C ALA A 307 -0.45 0.23 -11.67
N VAL A 308 -0.30 0.92 -10.53
CA VAL A 308 1.01 1.18 -9.91
C VAL A 308 1.09 0.56 -8.52
N THR A 309 2.15 -0.21 -8.29
CA THR A 309 2.59 -0.72 -6.98
C THR A 309 3.78 0.07 -6.44
N ARG A 310 3.86 0.24 -5.13
CA ARG A 310 4.94 0.96 -4.45
C ARG A 310 5.64 0.10 -3.42
N ARG A 311 6.96 0.02 -3.52
CA ARG A 311 7.83 -0.64 -2.53
C ARG A 311 8.56 0.42 -1.72
N PHE A 312 8.56 0.27 -0.39
CA PHE A 312 9.22 1.20 0.52
C PHE A 312 10.40 0.53 1.18
N PHE A 313 11.57 1.17 1.06
CA PHE A 313 12.80 0.67 1.63
C PHE A 313 13.36 1.65 2.65
N LEU A 314 13.71 1.14 3.81
CA LEU A 314 14.50 1.84 4.82
C LEU A 314 15.93 1.31 4.76
N ILE A 315 16.89 2.21 4.58
CA ILE A 315 18.27 1.86 4.28
C ILE A 315 19.16 2.63 5.24
N PHE A 316 20.13 1.94 5.85
CA PHE A 316 21.03 2.55 6.81
C PHE A 316 22.45 1.97 6.76
N GLU A 317 23.40 2.83 7.11
CA GLU A 317 24.85 2.54 7.11
C GLU A 317 25.31 2.20 8.53
N TYR A 318 26.21 1.21 8.65
CA TYR A 318 26.91 0.94 9.92
C TYR A 318 27.94 2.03 10.20
N GLU A 319 27.90 2.58 11.41
CA GLU A 319 28.90 3.53 11.90
C GLU A 319 29.82 2.85 12.93
N PRO A 320 31.14 2.77 12.66
CA PRO A 320 32.07 2.14 13.57
C PRO A 320 32.25 2.96 14.84
N TRP A 321 32.26 2.29 15.99
CA TRP A 321 32.72 2.89 17.24
C TRP A 321 34.23 3.14 17.16
N ASN A 322 34.72 4.26 17.70
CA ASN A 322 36.14 4.63 17.59
C ASN A 322 37.07 3.48 18.01
N ASN A 323 38.03 3.13 17.13
CA ASN A 323 39.15 2.18 17.32
C ASN A 323 38.87 0.66 17.22
N THR A 324 37.85 0.18 16.49
CA THR A 324 37.72 -1.27 16.20
C THR A 324 38.80 -1.74 15.19
N ARG A 325 39.40 -2.92 15.43
CA ARG A 325 40.31 -3.57 14.46
C ARG A 325 39.51 -4.07 13.24
N ARG A 326 40.05 -3.93 12.03
CA ARG A 326 39.41 -4.30 10.75
C ARG A 326 38.79 -5.71 10.69
N SER A 327 39.34 -6.70 11.41
CA SER A 327 38.80 -8.07 11.42
C SER A 327 37.62 -8.26 12.37
N GLU A 328 37.51 -7.46 13.43
CA GLU A 328 36.37 -7.48 14.37
C GLU A 328 35.24 -6.56 13.86
N GLN A 329 35.55 -5.68 12.92
CA GLN A 329 34.64 -4.70 12.34
C GLN A 329 33.51 -5.34 11.51
N GLU A 330 33.76 -6.45 10.80
CA GLU A 330 32.72 -7.13 10.00
C GLU A 330 31.67 -7.79 10.91
N ASP A 331 32.08 -8.56 11.91
CA ASP A 331 31.16 -9.18 12.87
C ASP A 331 30.38 -8.14 13.68
N GLU A 332 31.04 -7.05 14.10
CA GLU A 332 30.40 -5.94 14.80
C GLU A 332 29.38 -5.23 13.91
N ALA A 333 29.71 -4.99 12.63
CA ALA A 333 28.80 -4.40 11.66
C ALA A 333 27.56 -5.25 11.45
N ILE A 334 27.71 -6.57 11.31
CA ILE A 334 26.59 -7.50 11.15
C ILE A 334 25.65 -7.43 12.36
N GLN A 335 26.19 -7.55 13.58
CA GLN A 335 25.38 -7.50 14.81
C GLN A 335 24.69 -6.15 15.01
N SER A 336 25.40 -5.05 14.74
CA SER A 336 24.87 -3.69 14.84
C SER A 336 23.71 -3.46 13.87
N LEU A 337 23.89 -3.84 12.59
CA LEU A 337 22.87 -3.70 11.58
C LEU A 337 21.65 -4.59 11.88
N GLN A 338 21.83 -5.83 12.32
CA GLN A 338 20.74 -6.71 12.75
C GLN A 338 19.95 -6.11 13.93
N SER A 339 20.65 -5.55 14.93
CA SER A 339 20.01 -4.85 16.04
C SER A 339 19.24 -3.62 15.58
N ALA A 340 19.75 -2.88 14.58
CA ALA A 340 19.06 -1.75 13.99
C ALA A 340 17.79 -2.17 13.22
N VAL A 341 17.81 -3.30 12.51
CA VAL A 341 16.61 -3.89 11.88
C VAL A 341 15.56 -4.24 12.92
N HIS A 342 15.94 -4.94 14.00
CA HIS A 342 15.00 -5.30 15.06
C HIS A 342 14.38 -4.05 15.73
N THR A 343 15.20 -3.02 15.97
CA THR A 343 14.75 -1.73 16.49
C THR A 343 13.76 -1.06 15.54
N ALA A 344 14.09 -0.98 14.25
CA ALA A 344 13.20 -0.41 13.24
C ALA A 344 11.86 -1.16 13.19
N SER A 345 11.88 -2.50 13.17
CA SER A 345 10.67 -3.33 13.16
C SER A 345 9.76 -3.06 14.37
N ASN A 346 10.31 -2.99 15.58
CA ASN A 346 9.52 -2.74 16.79
C ASN A 346 8.82 -1.37 16.79
N TYR A 347 9.52 -0.30 16.36
CA TYR A 347 8.93 1.05 16.34
C TYR A 347 8.03 1.29 15.13
N LEU A 348 8.36 0.75 13.97
CA LEU A 348 7.49 0.82 12.78
C LEU A 348 6.19 0.04 13.01
N ARG A 349 6.22 -1.06 13.77
CA ARG A 349 5.01 -1.76 14.21
C ARG A 349 4.11 -0.88 15.09
N GLN A 350 4.68 -0.04 15.95
CA GLN A 350 3.91 0.94 16.74
C GLN A 350 3.29 2.03 15.86
N CYS A 351 3.91 2.34 14.72
CA CYS A 351 3.35 3.22 13.69
C CYS A 351 2.23 2.53 12.88
N GLY A 352 2.05 1.21 13.02
CA GLY A 352 1.11 0.39 12.26
C GLY A 352 1.68 -0.27 11.00
N ASN A 353 2.98 -0.09 10.71
CA ASN A 353 3.63 -0.74 9.57
C ASN A 353 4.14 -2.15 9.92
N GLU A 354 4.42 -2.93 8.89
CA GLU A 354 5.14 -4.20 9.00
C GLU A 354 6.51 -4.10 8.31
N VAL A 355 7.52 -4.77 8.87
CA VAL A 355 8.83 -4.93 8.21
C VAL A 355 8.91 -6.34 7.68
N VAL A 356 9.11 -6.48 6.37
CA VAL A 356 9.09 -7.77 5.68
C VAL A 356 10.35 -8.57 6.06
N VAL A 357 10.15 -9.84 6.41
CA VAL A 357 11.24 -10.79 6.67
C VAL A 357 11.31 -11.76 5.49
N HIS A 358 12.45 -11.78 4.82
CA HIS A 358 12.69 -12.62 3.64
C HIS A 358 13.41 -13.91 4.04
N GLU A 359 13.09 -15.03 3.37
CA GLU A 359 13.77 -16.32 3.63
C GLU A 359 15.27 -16.26 3.27
N ASN A 360 15.60 -15.58 2.18
CA ASN A 360 16.96 -15.35 1.72
C ASN A 360 17.22 -13.83 1.57
N GLU A 361 17.90 -13.25 2.56
CA GLU A 361 18.17 -11.80 2.58
C GLU A 361 19.16 -11.35 1.49
N ASP A 362 20.07 -12.21 1.05
CA ASP A 362 21.03 -11.90 -0.02
C ASP A 362 20.32 -11.79 -1.37
N GLU A 363 19.46 -12.76 -1.67
CA GLU A 363 18.60 -12.76 -2.86
C GLU A 363 17.66 -11.56 -2.88
N PHE A 364 17.00 -11.26 -1.75
CA PHE A 364 16.19 -10.04 -1.60
C PHE A 364 16.99 -8.78 -1.91
N THR A 365 18.21 -8.65 -1.39
CA THR A 365 19.03 -7.45 -1.62
C THR A 365 19.40 -7.32 -3.09
N VAL A 366 19.72 -8.42 -3.77
CA VAL A 366 19.97 -8.45 -5.22
C VAL A 366 18.70 -8.09 -6.00
N ASP A 367 17.53 -8.61 -5.60
CA ASP A 367 16.23 -8.30 -6.19
C ASP A 367 15.94 -6.79 -6.16
N VAL A 368 16.23 -6.11 -5.05
CA VAL A 368 16.06 -4.65 -4.94
C VAL A 368 16.88 -3.91 -6.00
N PHE A 369 18.14 -4.29 -6.22
CA PHE A 369 18.95 -3.69 -7.28
C PHE A 369 18.45 -4.06 -8.68
N TYR A 370 18.03 -5.31 -8.88
CA TYR A 370 17.52 -5.78 -10.17
C TYR A 370 16.23 -5.02 -10.57
N ASN A 371 15.29 -4.83 -9.64
CA ASN A 371 14.08 -4.04 -9.87
C ASN A 371 14.38 -2.55 -10.08
N LEU A 372 15.45 -2.02 -9.49
CA LEU A 372 15.83 -0.62 -9.68
C LEU A 372 16.51 -0.37 -11.05
N LEU A 373 17.45 -1.25 -11.41
CA LEU A 373 18.37 -1.09 -12.54
C LEU A 373 17.88 -1.72 -13.84
N CYS A 374 17.05 -2.77 -13.77
CA CYS A 374 16.54 -3.51 -14.92
C CYS A 374 15.00 -3.52 -14.89
N ARG A 375 14.38 -2.33 -14.86
CA ARG A 375 12.92 -2.21 -14.66
C ARG A 375 12.07 -2.91 -15.71
N ASN A 376 12.45 -2.82 -16.99
CA ASN A 376 11.70 -3.48 -18.07
C ASN A 376 11.92 -4.99 -18.03
N GLU A 377 13.17 -5.42 -17.84
CA GLU A 377 13.50 -6.86 -17.78
C GLU A 377 12.87 -7.52 -16.54
N SER A 378 12.99 -6.92 -15.37
CA SER A 378 12.44 -7.43 -14.10
C SER A 378 10.91 -7.43 -14.03
N ALA A 379 10.23 -6.60 -14.82
CA ALA A 379 8.77 -6.62 -14.93
C ALA A 379 8.25 -7.91 -15.59
N VAL A 380 9.07 -8.56 -16.44
CA VAL A 380 8.69 -9.75 -17.21
C VAL A 380 9.45 -11.00 -16.75
N LYS A 381 10.70 -10.86 -16.31
CA LYS A 381 11.57 -11.95 -15.90
C LYS A 381 11.90 -11.87 -14.40
N PRO A 382 11.42 -12.82 -13.59
CA PRO A 382 11.82 -12.93 -12.18
C PRO A 382 13.33 -13.11 -12.00
N LEU A 383 13.85 -12.71 -10.84
CA LEU A 383 15.27 -12.82 -10.52
C LEU A 383 15.82 -14.26 -10.68
N SER A 384 15.03 -15.27 -10.33
CA SER A 384 15.42 -16.68 -10.47
C SER A 384 15.77 -17.07 -11.91
N VAL A 385 15.01 -16.58 -12.89
CA VAL A 385 15.29 -16.77 -14.33
C VAL A 385 16.55 -16.01 -14.73
N ARG A 386 16.70 -14.78 -14.24
CA ARG A 386 17.90 -13.96 -14.51
C ARG A 386 19.18 -14.61 -13.98
N VAL A 387 19.13 -15.21 -12.79
CA VAL A 387 20.25 -15.95 -12.20
C VAL A 387 20.66 -17.11 -13.11
N GLN A 388 19.70 -17.87 -13.65
CA GLN A 388 19.99 -18.96 -14.59
C GLN A 388 20.66 -18.46 -15.88
N GLU A 389 20.19 -17.33 -16.42
CA GLU A 389 20.80 -16.72 -17.62
C GLU A 389 22.26 -16.30 -17.36
N VAL A 390 22.53 -15.64 -16.24
CA VAL A 390 23.89 -15.20 -15.89
C VAL A 390 24.81 -16.39 -15.66
N VAL A 391 24.35 -17.44 -14.96
CA VAL A 391 25.13 -18.67 -14.78
C VAL A 391 25.44 -19.32 -16.13
N THR A 392 24.47 -19.37 -17.04
CA THR A 392 24.67 -19.89 -18.41
C THR A 392 25.70 -19.06 -19.18
N GLN A 393 25.68 -17.73 -19.06
CA GLN A 393 26.70 -16.87 -19.68
C GLN A 393 28.12 -17.13 -19.17
N TYR A 394 28.28 -17.46 -17.88
CA TYR A 394 29.57 -17.84 -17.31
C TYR A 394 30.03 -19.22 -17.83
N LEU A 395 29.11 -20.17 -17.97
CA LEU A 395 29.38 -21.48 -18.58
C LEU A 395 29.82 -21.33 -20.04
N ASP A 396 29.09 -20.56 -20.84
CA ASP A 396 29.39 -20.34 -22.26
C ASP A 396 30.75 -19.66 -22.49
N LYS A 397 31.20 -18.83 -21.53
CA LYS A 397 32.53 -18.21 -21.54
C LYS A 397 33.64 -19.12 -20.97
N GLY A 398 33.34 -20.38 -20.66
CA GLY A 398 34.29 -21.36 -20.13
C GLY A 398 34.74 -21.08 -18.69
N ARG A 399 33.95 -20.32 -17.91
CA ARG A 399 34.25 -19.94 -16.51
C ARG A 399 33.52 -20.81 -15.49
N GLU A 400 33.44 -22.12 -15.75
CA GLU A 400 32.70 -23.08 -14.91
C GLU A 400 33.19 -23.11 -13.46
N GLY A 401 34.49 -22.94 -13.23
CA GLY A 401 35.09 -22.92 -11.89
C GLY A 401 34.77 -21.66 -11.06
N GLU A 402 34.03 -20.71 -11.62
CA GLU A 402 33.72 -19.42 -11.00
C GLU A 402 32.24 -19.25 -10.63
N ILE A 403 31.39 -20.23 -10.98
CA ILE A 403 29.93 -20.17 -10.77
C ILE A 403 29.58 -19.90 -9.30
N ASP A 404 30.27 -20.55 -8.36
CA ASP A 404 30.05 -20.38 -6.91
C ASP A 404 30.55 -19.01 -6.38
N ARG A 405 31.19 -18.19 -7.22
CA ARG A 405 31.83 -16.93 -6.84
C ARG A 405 31.43 -15.76 -7.73
N ILE A 406 30.35 -15.90 -8.51
CA ILE A 406 29.83 -14.81 -9.34
C ILE A 406 29.48 -13.62 -8.43
N PRO A 407 30.02 -12.42 -8.69
CA PRO A 407 29.69 -11.24 -7.89
C PRO A 407 28.19 -10.93 -7.94
N ALA A 408 27.59 -10.65 -6.77
CA ALA A 408 26.15 -10.39 -6.68
C ALA A 408 25.64 -9.27 -7.61
N ALA A 409 26.51 -8.31 -7.95
CA ALA A 409 26.20 -7.23 -8.88
C ALA A 409 25.91 -7.72 -10.32
N GLU A 410 26.42 -8.87 -10.75
CA GLU A 410 26.17 -9.46 -12.08
C GLU A 410 24.69 -9.78 -12.30
N PHE A 411 24.03 -10.28 -11.26
CA PHE A 411 22.62 -10.68 -11.33
C PHE A 411 21.68 -9.47 -11.44
N ALA A 412 22.09 -8.31 -10.93
CA ALA A 412 21.30 -7.08 -10.95
C ALA A 412 21.72 -6.09 -12.05
N ALA A 413 22.90 -6.25 -12.64
CA ALA A 413 23.44 -5.29 -13.58
C ALA A 413 22.72 -5.35 -14.94
N PRO A 414 22.29 -4.21 -15.49
CA PRO A 414 21.74 -4.13 -16.83
C PRO A 414 22.85 -4.36 -17.86
N LYS A 415 22.48 -4.65 -19.10
CA LYS A 415 23.46 -4.89 -20.18
C LYS A 415 24.33 -3.67 -20.46
N SER A 416 23.75 -2.47 -20.38
CA SER A 416 24.45 -1.21 -20.58
C SER A 416 23.75 -0.05 -19.86
N ILE A 417 24.52 0.99 -19.55
CA ILE A 417 24.03 2.29 -19.08
C ILE A 417 24.59 3.38 -19.99
N ASP A 418 23.72 4.19 -20.58
CA ASP A 418 24.10 5.29 -21.47
C ASP A 418 24.14 6.63 -20.73
N PHE A 419 25.35 7.19 -20.57
CA PHE A 419 25.61 8.52 -20.02
C PHE A 419 26.01 9.55 -21.09
N THR A 420 25.69 9.30 -22.37
CA THR A 420 26.06 10.19 -23.48
C THR A 420 25.22 11.47 -23.58
N HIS A 421 24.12 11.53 -22.83
CA HIS A 421 23.15 12.63 -22.81
C HIS A 421 23.20 13.42 -21.50
N GLY A 422 23.01 14.75 -21.62
CA GLY A 422 23.20 15.68 -20.50
C GLY A 422 21.94 15.98 -19.70
N ARG A 423 20.77 15.53 -20.17
CA ARG A 423 19.46 15.78 -19.55
C ARG A 423 18.78 14.52 -19.04
N TYR A 424 19.23 13.37 -19.52
CA TYR A 424 18.70 12.07 -19.18
C TYR A 424 19.80 11.02 -19.35
N LEU A 425 19.56 9.84 -18.82
CA LEU A 425 20.33 8.63 -19.11
C LEU A 425 19.39 7.53 -19.60
N CYS A 426 19.93 6.52 -20.29
CA CYS A 426 19.15 5.35 -20.74
C CYS A 426 19.68 4.07 -20.08
N ILE A 427 18.77 3.33 -19.44
CA ILE A 427 19.04 2.04 -18.81
C ILE A 427 17.90 1.11 -19.15
N ASP A 428 18.21 -0.10 -19.63
CA ASP A 428 17.20 -1.14 -19.89
C ASP A 428 16.05 -0.67 -20.82
N GLY A 429 16.35 0.22 -21.77
CA GLY A 429 15.37 0.79 -22.69
C GLY A 429 14.43 1.85 -22.08
N LEU A 430 14.64 2.26 -20.83
CA LEU A 430 13.95 3.39 -20.20
C LEU A 430 14.86 4.61 -20.10
N TYR A 431 14.24 5.78 -20.23
CA TYR A 431 14.90 7.05 -20.01
C TYR A 431 14.68 7.51 -18.57
N TYR A 432 15.72 8.04 -17.95
CA TYR A 432 15.73 8.53 -16.57
C TYR A 432 16.18 9.98 -16.54
N THR A 433 15.52 10.79 -15.70
CA THR A 433 15.99 12.14 -15.33
C THR A 433 15.77 12.34 -13.84
N TYR A 434 16.59 13.18 -13.20
CA TYR A 434 16.51 13.41 -11.76
C TYR A 434 16.16 14.86 -11.42
N LEU A 435 15.21 15.03 -10.51
CA LEU A 435 14.83 16.31 -9.93
C LEU A 435 15.30 16.38 -8.48
N LEU A 436 15.97 17.46 -8.12
CA LEU A 436 16.46 17.75 -6.77
C LEU A 436 15.62 18.89 -6.19
N VAL A 437 15.12 18.73 -4.96
CA VAL A 437 14.55 19.85 -4.20
C VAL A 437 15.72 20.69 -3.67
N PRO A 438 15.90 21.95 -4.11
CA PRO A 438 17.00 22.79 -3.66
C PRO A 438 16.78 23.24 -2.22
N SER A 439 17.84 23.71 -1.55
CA SER A 439 17.83 24.13 -0.15
C SER A 439 16.73 25.15 0.22
N ASP A 440 16.37 26.03 -0.72
CA ASP A 440 15.32 27.06 -0.62
C ASP A 440 13.95 26.61 -1.14
N GLY A 441 13.87 25.47 -1.84
CA GLY A 441 12.65 24.97 -2.48
C GLY A 441 11.68 24.24 -1.57
N TYR A 442 11.88 24.27 -0.25
CA TYR A 442 11.01 23.61 0.72
C TYR A 442 10.00 24.59 1.32
N LYS A 443 8.72 24.18 1.37
CA LYS A 443 7.68 24.89 2.12
C LYS A 443 8.00 24.92 3.62
N THR A 444 7.88 26.09 4.25
CA THR A 444 8.25 26.28 5.67
C THR A 444 7.27 25.64 6.65
N GLN A 445 5.98 25.63 6.33
CA GLN A 445 4.94 25.01 7.17
C GLN A 445 4.29 23.87 6.40
N VAL A 446 4.36 22.67 6.96
CA VAL A 446 3.90 21.45 6.30
C VAL A 446 3.00 20.63 7.24
N PRO A 447 1.97 19.96 6.70
CA PRO A 447 1.23 18.96 7.46
C PRO A 447 2.07 17.70 7.68
N ALA A 448 1.61 16.81 8.54
CA ALA A 448 2.17 15.46 8.62
C ALA A 448 1.95 14.69 7.30
N GLY A 449 2.91 13.89 6.87
CA GLY A 449 2.80 13.05 5.67
C GLY A 449 2.79 13.84 4.36
N TRP A 450 3.28 15.09 4.35
CA TRP A 450 3.25 15.98 3.17
C TRP A 450 3.98 15.42 1.94
N LEU A 451 4.92 14.48 2.12
CA LEU A 451 5.58 13.76 1.03
C LEU A 451 4.66 12.78 0.28
N SER A 452 3.46 12.49 0.81
CA SER A 452 2.46 11.64 0.16
C SER A 452 2.10 12.11 -1.25
N LEU A 453 2.13 13.42 -1.51
CA LEU A 453 1.95 14.00 -2.84
C LEU A 453 2.93 13.42 -3.86
N ILE A 454 4.21 13.31 -3.49
CA ILE A 454 5.28 12.82 -4.37
C ILE A 454 5.23 11.30 -4.45
N VAL A 455 5.05 10.65 -3.30
CA VAL A 455 4.94 9.19 -3.19
C VAL A 455 3.79 8.64 -4.05
N ASN A 456 2.68 9.37 -4.15
CA ASN A 456 1.51 8.97 -4.92
C ASN A 456 1.45 9.55 -6.35
N ALA A 457 2.49 10.22 -6.84
CA ALA A 457 2.49 10.95 -8.11
C ALA A 457 2.42 10.09 -9.40
N GLY A 458 2.25 8.76 -9.29
CA GLY A 458 1.98 7.85 -10.40
C GLY A 458 3.18 7.00 -10.85
N ASP A 459 3.04 6.33 -12.00
CA ASP A 459 4.04 5.40 -12.55
C ASP A 459 5.35 6.10 -12.94
N GLY A 460 6.46 5.49 -12.54
CA GLY A 460 7.80 5.93 -12.90
C GLY A 460 8.30 7.15 -12.11
N ILE A 461 7.66 7.48 -10.98
CA ILE A 461 8.08 8.54 -10.06
C ILE A 461 8.58 7.91 -8.75
N ASP A 462 9.89 7.92 -8.54
CA ASP A 462 10.47 7.47 -7.28
C ASP A 462 10.90 8.63 -6.40
N LEU A 463 11.00 8.37 -5.11
CA LEU A 463 11.49 9.32 -4.13
C LEU A 463 12.62 8.72 -3.28
N ASP A 464 13.75 9.41 -3.21
CA ASP A 464 14.83 9.15 -2.28
C ASP A 464 14.92 10.29 -1.25
N MET A 465 14.62 9.96 0.00
CA MET A 465 14.75 10.85 1.15
C MET A 465 15.99 10.49 1.96
N PHE A 466 16.93 11.42 2.08
CA PHE A 466 18.13 11.25 2.90
C PHE A 466 18.03 12.05 4.18
N LEU A 467 18.21 11.38 5.32
CA LEU A 467 18.26 12.01 6.64
C LEU A 467 19.62 11.74 7.29
N SER A 468 20.30 12.81 7.71
CA SER A 468 21.61 12.73 8.36
C SER A 468 21.59 13.47 9.70
N ARG A 469 21.46 12.72 10.80
CA ARG A 469 21.47 13.26 12.17
C ARG A 469 22.82 13.89 12.50
N GLN A 470 22.82 15.03 13.18
CA GLN A 470 24.05 15.73 13.58
C GLN A 470 24.26 15.70 15.09
N PRO A 471 25.52 15.64 15.58
CA PRO A 471 25.82 15.73 17.00
C PRO A 471 25.33 17.06 17.61
N LYS A 472 24.42 16.99 18.60
CA LYS A 472 23.76 18.17 19.20
C LYS A 472 24.74 19.25 19.65
N GLU A 473 25.81 18.87 20.36
CA GLU A 473 26.79 19.81 20.92
C GLU A 473 27.44 20.69 19.84
N ARG A 474 27.82 20.10 18.71
CA ARG A 474 28.44 20.82 17.59
C ARG A 474 27.47 21.80 16.94
N ILE A 475 26.20 21.41 16.81
CA ILE A 475 25.17 22.26 16.21
C ILE A 475 24.81 23.42 17.13
N ILE A 476 24.64 23.19 18.44
CA ILE A 476 24.35 24.26 19.41
C ILE A 476 25.44 25.34 19.38
N GLN A 477 26.71 24.94 19.33
CA GLN A 477 27.83 25.88 19.23
C GLN A 477 27.79 26.67 17.92
N ARG A 478 27.58 26.01 16.77
CA ARG A 478 27.47 26.68 15.45
C ARG A 478 26.29 27.64 15.38
N VAL A 479 25.12 27.22 15.83
CA VAL A 479 23.90 28.05 15.85
C VAL A 479 24.12 29.26 16.77
N GLY A 480 24.70 29.07 17.95
CA GLY A 480 25.02 30.16 18.87
C GLY A 480 26.00 31.19 18.29
N GLN A 481 27.06 30.71 17.60
CA GLN A 481 28.03 31.58 16.93
C GLN A 481 27.36 32.40 15.82
N GLN A 482 26.57 31.75 14.96
CA GLN A 482 25.91 32.40 13.82
C GLN A 482 24.84 33.41 14.27
N LEU A 483 24.08 33.09 15.34
CA LEU A 483 23.13 34.02 15.95
C LEU A 483 23.81 35.31 16.44
N ARG A 484 25.00 35.19 17.04
CA ARG A 484 25.78 36.36 17.50
C ARG A 484 26.25 37.22 16.33
N ILE A 485 26.67 36.59 15.22
CA ILE A 485 27.11 37.29 14.01
C ILE A 485 25.93 38.02 13.35
N ASN A 486 24.80 37.33 13.13
CA ASN A 486 23.64 37.92 12.47
C ASN A 486 23.01 39.03 13.32
N ARG A 487 22.96 38.90 14.65
CA ARG A 487 22.54 40.00 15.55
C ARG A 487 23.45 41.22 15.52
N SER A 488 24.74 41.05 15.22
CA SER A 488 25.62 42.20 15.03
C SER A 488 25.27 42.92 13.73
N LYS A 489 25.08 42.16 12.63
CA LYS A 489 24.76 42.71 11.31
C LYS A 489 23.43 43.47 11.27
N ILE A 490 22.40 42.98 11.96
CA ILE A 490 21.08 43.63 11.97
C ILE A 490 21.08 44.98 12.68
N LYS A 491 21.98 45.19 13.67
CA LYS A 491 22.11 46.48 14.36
C LYS A 491 22.71 47.57 13.45
N ASP A 492 23.44 47.16 12.41
CA ASP A 492 24.09 48.05 11.46
C ASP A 492 23.25 48.27 10.18
N ALA A 493 22.11 47.57 10.04
CA ALA A 493 21.22 47.64 8.87
C ALA A 493 20.03 48.58 9.13
N SER A 494 19.60 49.33 8.11
CA SER A 494 18.39 50.18 8.20
C SER A 494 17.12 49.38 7.93
N ASP A 495 16.06 49.61 8.71
CA ASP A 495 14.74 48.92 8.66
C ASP A 495 14.01 48.98 7.30
N THR A 496 14.47 49.77 6.33
CA THR A 496 13.85 49.94 5.01
C THR A 496 14.41 49.03 3.91
N ASN A 497 15.33 48.11 4.23
CA ASN A 497 16.03 47.30 3.24
C ASN A 497 15.59 45.82 3.30
N THR A 498 15.39 45.16 2.15
CA THR A 498 15.09 43.71 2.07
C THR A 498 16.11 42.84 2.80
N ASP A 499 17.35 43.31 2.90
CA ASP A 499 18.42 42.70 3.68
C ASP A 499 18.07 42.56 5.18
N PHE A 500 17.23 43.44 5.71
CA PHE A 500 16.77 43.36 7.10
C PHE A 500 15.83 42.18 7.32
N ASP A 501 14.85 41.99 6.44
CA ASP A 501 13.86 40.92 6.52
C ASP A 501 14.52 39.53 6.37
N ASP A 502 15.49 39.38 5.46
CA ASP A 502 16.24 38.12 5.29
C ASP A 502 17.07 37.77 6.53
N ILE A 503 17.74 38.78 7.13
CA ILE A 503 18.52 38.60 8.35
C ILE A 503 17.61 38.31 9.54
N ASP A 504 16.45 38.97 9.65
CA ASP A 504 15.46 38.71 10.70
C ASP A 504 14.88 37.30 10.58
N GLY A 505 14.50 36.87 9.37
CA GLY A 505 14.04 35.52 9.08
C GLY A 505 15.07 34.45 9.46
N ALA A 506 16.35 34.67 9.14
CA ALA A 506 17.44 33.81 9.57
C ALA A 506 17.55 33.79 11.10
N ILE A 507 17.48 34.93 11.78
CA ILE A 507 17.54 34.99 13.26
C ILE A 507 16.38 34.21 13.89
N ARG A 508 15.14 34.34 13.38
CA ARG A 508 13.98 33.57 13.83
C ARG A 508 14.20 32.06 13.68
N SER A 509 14.70 31.62 12.52
CA SER A 509 15.10 30.21 12.28
C SER A 509 16.17 29.75 13.28
N GLY A 510 17.17 30.57 13.55
CA GLY A 510 18.23 30.26 14.51
C GLY A 510 17.72 30.10 15.95
N TYR A 511 16.75 30.91 16.39
CA TYR A 511 16.09 30.75 17.68
C TYR A 511 15.25 29.49 17.74
N PHE A 512 14.45 29.21 16.70
CA PHE A 512 13.66 27.99 16.58
C PHE A 512 14.55 26.73 16.71
N LEU A 513 15.67 26.68 15.98
CA LEU A 513 16.63 25.57 16.08
C LEU A 513 17.22 25.46 17.48
N LYS A 514 17.57 26.59 18.11
CA LYS A 514 18.15 26.61 19.46
C LYS A 514 17.15 26.11 20.52
N GLU A 515 15.89 26.55 20.43
CA GLU A 515 14.82 26.14 21.35
C GLU A 515 14.48 24.65 21.19
N GLY A 516 14.34 24.17 19.95
CA GLY A 516 14.09 22.75 19.70
C GLY A 516 15.21 21.84 20.20
N LEU A 517 16.47 22.23 19.98
CA LEU A 517 17.63 21.51 20.53
C LEU A 517 17.64 21.49 22.07
N ALA A 518 17.19 22.57 22.72
CA ALA A 518 17.03 22.63 24.18
C ALA A 518 15.88 21.73 24.67
N ASN A 519 14.82 21.59 23.87
CA ASN A 519 13.66 20.73 24.15
C ASN A 519 13.86 19.25 23.77
N ASN A 520 15.12 18.79 23.76
CA ASN A 520 15.50 17.41 23.46
C ASN A 520 15.08 16.90 22.07
N GLU A 521 15.02 17.79 21.08
CA GLU A 521 15.04 17.40 19.67
C GLU A 521 16.47 17.21 19.17
N ASP A 522 16.62 16.36 18.16
CA ASP A 522 17.82 16.14 17.37
C ASP A 522 17.75 16.95 16.07
N PHE A 523 18.92 17.34 15.56
CA PHE A 523 19.07 18.07 14.31
C PHE A 523 19.41 17.12 13.16
N TYR A 524 18.77 17.32 12.01
CA TYR A 524 18.97 16.55 10.79
C TYR A 524 19.25 17.47 9.60
N TYR A 525 20.03 16.96 8.66
CA TYR A 525 19.99 17.43 7.27
C TYR A 525 19.06 16.53 6.47
N LEU A 526 18.13 17.13 5.73
CA LEU A 526 17.25 16.47 4.76
C LEU A 526 17.70 16.78 3.33
N ASN A 527 17.69 15.78 2.46
CA ASN A 527 17.73 15.96 1.01
C ASN A 527 16.66 15.10 0.35
N LEU A 528 15.98 15.66 -0.66
CA LEU A 528 15.00 14.95 -1.48
C LEU A 528 15.46 14.89 -2.93
N LEU A 529 15.58 13.67 -3.45
CA LEU A 529 15.88 13.39 -4.85
C LEU A 529 14.71 12.60 -5.45
N ILE A 530 14.17 13.09 -6.56
CA ILE A 530 13.05 12.46 -7.28
C ILE A 530 13.60 11.88 -8.56
N THR A 531 13.34 10.60 -8.82
CA THR A 531 13.70 9.96 -10.09
C THR A 531 12.45 9.87 -10.96
N VAL A 532 12.53 10.37 -12.19
CA VAL A 532 11.46 10.30 -13.18
C VAL A 532 11.89 9.35 -14.28
N THR A 533 11.01 8.41 -14.66
CA THR A 533 11.26 7.41 -15.70
C THR A 533 10.15 7.37 -16.73
N ALA A 534 10.52 7.13 -17.99
CA ALA A 534 9.58 7.03 -19.10
C ALA A 534 10.14 6.18 -20.26
N PRO A 535 9.26 5.59 -21.10
CA PRO A 535 9.67 4.78 -22.26
C PRO A 535 10.19 5.62 -23.43
N SER A 536 9.87 6.91 -23.49
CA SER A 536 10.36 7.85 -24.50
C SER A 536 10.88 9.14 -23.87
N VAL A 537 11.74 9.86 -24.59
CA VAL A 537 12.27 11.16 -24.13
C VAL A 537 11.17 12.22 -24.05
N GLU A 538 10.20 12.19 -24.98
CA GLU A 538 9.08 13.13 -25.00
C GLU A 538 8.19 12.93 -23.76
N ASP A 539 7.85 11.67 -23.44
CA ASP A 539 7.11 11.33 -22.23
C ASP A 539 7.88 11.69 -20.96
N LEU A 540 9.21 11.53 -20.97
CA LEU A 540 10.07 11.90 -19.85
C LEU A 540 10.00 13.40 -19.56
N GLU A 541 10.14 14.22 -20.61
CA GLU A 541 10.08 15.68 -20.51
C GLU A 541 8.70 16.16 -20.08
N TRP A 542 7.63 15.54 -20.58
CA TRP A 542 6.26 15.80 -20.15
C TRP A 542 6.07 15.44 -18.67
N LYS A 543 6.39 14.21 -18.25
CA LYS A 543 6.27 13.77 -16.85
C LYS A 543 7.08 14.64 -15.90
N ALA A 544 8.33 14.96 -16.24
CA ALA A 544 9.17 15.83 -15.42
C ALA A 544 8.61 17.26 -15.31
N SER A 545 7.93 17.74 -16.35
CA SER A 545 7.27 19.05 -16.34
C SER A 545 6.01 19.05 -15.47
N GLU A 546 5.21 17.99 -15.51
CA GLU A 546 4.03 17.84 -14.65
C GLU A 546 4.41 17.76 -13.17
N ILE A 547 5.44 17.01 -12.81
CA ILE A 547 5.94 16.98 -11.43
C ILE A 547 6.42 18.35 -10.95
N LYS A 548 7.10 19.11 -11.82
CA LYS A 548 7.49 20.49 -11.49
C LYS A 548 6.28 21.38 -11.23
N LYS A 549 5.26 21.33 -12.10
CA LYS A 549 4.01 22.10 -11.91
C LYS A 549 3.28 21.70 -10.63
N LEU A 550 3.20 20.40 -10.35
CA LEU A 550 2.58 19.86 -9.15
C LEU A 550 3.23 20.41 -7.88
N LEU A 551 4.57 20.36 -7.82
CA LEU A 551 5.32 20.86 -6.66
C LEU A 551 5.23 22.38 -6.53
N LEU A 552 5.30 23.11 -7.65
CA LEU A 552 5.13 24.57 -7.66
C LEU A 552 3.75 24.99 -7.12
N SER A 553 2.69 24.24 -7.45
CA SER A 553 1.34 24.49 -6.92
C SER A 553 1.22 24.31 -5.40
N GLN A 554 2.22 23.66 -4.79
CA GLN A 554 2.30 23.36 -3.36
C GLN A 554 3.38 24.18 -2.65
N ASP A 555 3.81 25.30 -3.25
CA ASP A 555 4.89 26.17 -2.76
C ASP A 555 6.23 25.44 -2.57
N MET A 556 6.53 24.50 -3.47
CA MET A 556 7.81 23.80 -3.51
C MET A 556 8.50 23.97 -4.86
N ASP A 557 9.80 24.23 -4.81
CA ASP A 557 10.64 24.30 -6.02
C ASP A 557 11.42 23.01 -6.24
N VAL A 558 11.68 22.71 -7.51
CA VAL A 558 12.52 21.59 -7.93
C VAL A 558 13.41 21.98 -9.11
N CYS A 559 14.64 21.48 -9.10
CA CYS A 559 15.63 21.73 -10.14
C CYS A 559 16.08 20.42 -10.81
N THR A 560 16.39 20.47 -12.10
CA THR A 560 16.93 19.31 -12.83
C THR A 560 18.41 19.09 -12.54
N CYS A 561 18.85 17.83 -12.59
CA CYS A 561 20.24 17.44 -12.41
C CYS A 561 21.06 17.47 -13.72
N HIS A 562 20.82 18.47 -14.58
CA HIS A 562 21.51 18.57 -15.88
C HIS A 562 23.03 18.48 -15.77
N PHE A 563 23.63 17.68 -16.65
CA PHE A 563 25.05 17.31 -16.67
C PHE A 563 25.55 16.58 -15.41
N ARG A 564 24.62 16.20 -14.51
CA ARG A 564 24.88 15.45 -13.29
C ARG A 564 24.03 14.18 -13.16
N GLU A 565 23.47 13.70 -14.26
CA GLU A 565 22.62 12.50 -14.28
C GLU A 565 23.37 11.27 -13.76
N GLU A 566 24.67 11.10 -14.07
CA GLU A 566 25.51 10.02 -13.53
C GLU A 566 25.67 10.12 -11.99
N GLN A 567 25.85 11.34 -11.46
CA GLN A 567 25.97 11.57 -10.01
C GLN A 567 24.64 11.36 -9.28
N ALA A 568 23.54 11.78 -9.89
CA ALA A 568 22.20 11.58 -9.36
C ALA A 568 21.81 10.09 -9.39
N PHE A 569 22.13 9.37 -10.46
CA PHE A 569 22.01 7.92 -10.55
C PHE A 569 22.74 7.20 -9.41
N CYS A 570 24.01 7.50 -9.21
CA CYS A 570 24.79 6.91 -8.12
C CYS A 570 24.21 7.24 -6.74
N SER A 571 23.57 8.41 -6.59
CA SER A 571 22.93 8.82 -5.33
C SER A 571 21.59 8.11 -5.10
N ALA A 572 20.85 7.79 -6.17
CA ALA A 572 19.56 7.09 -6.10
C ALA A 572 19.70 5.58 -5.81
N LEU A 573 20.91 5.02 -5.88
CA LEU A 573 21.18 3.65 -5.45
C LEU A 573 20.89 3.49 -3.94
N PRO A 574 20.42 2.32 -3.47
CA PRO A 574 20.09 2.07 -2.07
C PRO A 574 21.34 1.88 -1.19
N LEU A 575 22.17 2.92 -1.09
CA LEU A 575 23.52 2.89 -0.50
C LEU A 575 23.78 4.01 0.51
N VAL A 576 22.75 4.81 0.84
CA VAL A 576 22.80 5.93 1.79
C VAL A 576 23.94 6.91 1.47
N SER A 577 24.15 7.17 0.18
CA SER A 577 25.29 7.96 -0.29
C SER A 577 24.83 8.99 -1.30
N MET A 578 24.74 10.25 -0.88
CA MET A 578 24.45 11.36 -1.78
C MET A 578 25.75 12.03 -2.25
N GLU A 579 25.84 12.33 -3.55
CA GLU A 579 26.98 13.05 -4.10
C GLU A 579 27.11 14.44 -3.44
N LYS A 580 28.34 14.83 -3.12
CA LYS A 580 28.63 16.03 -2.30
C LYS A 580 28.05 17.32 -2.89
N GLY A 581 28.15 17.52 -4.20
CA GLY A 581 27.59 18.68 -4.89
C GLY A 581 26.06 18.71 -4.87
N LEU A 582 25.39 17.56 -5.00
CA LEU A 582 23.94 17.45 -4.84
C LEU A 582 23.51 17.66 -3.38
N PHE A 583 24.24 17.09 -2.42
CA PHE A 583 23.99 17.26 -1.00
C PHE A 583 23.99 18.73 -0.60
N GLU A 584 25.04 19.47 -0.96
CA GLU A 584 25.16 20.89 -0.63
C GLU A 584 24.08 21.77 -1.28
N ARG A 585 23.53 21.34 -2.43
CA ARG A 585 22.47 22.07 -3.15
C ARG A 585 21.08 21.83 -2.61
N GLY A 586 20.82 20.67 -2.01
CA GLY A 586 19.48 20.27 -1.57
C GLY A 586 19.31 20.12 -0.07
N LYS A 587 20.38 20.33 0.72
CA LYS A 587 20.33 20.09 2.18
C LYS A 587 19.43 21.10 2.85
N ARG A 588 18.51 20.62 3.69
CA ARG A 588 17.61 21.44 4.51
C ARG A 588 17.78 21.14 5.98
N ASN A 589 17.77 22.17 6.81
CA ASN A 589 17.78 22.03 8.25
C ASN A 589 16.42 21.49 8.76
N LEU A 590 16.46 20.44 9.58
CA LEU A 590 15.28 19.91 10.26
C LEU A 590 15.57 19.61 11.73
N LEU A 591 14.53 19.76 12.54
CA LEU A 591 14.48 19.13 13.85
C LEU A 591 13.73 17.80 13.75
N THR A 592 13.67 17.04 14.84
CA THR A 592 13.11 15.69 14.83
C THR A 592 11.63 15.69 14.46
N GLY A 593 10.86 16.68 14.93
CA GLY A 593 9.45 16.82 14.55
C GLY A 593 9.25 17.03 13.05
N GLY A 594 10.04 17.90 12.42
CA GLY A 594 9.98 18.14 10.98
C GLY A 594 10.55 16.99 10.14
N ALA A 595 11.53 16.25 10.64
CA ALA A 595 11.98 15.00 10.01
C ALA A 595 10.88 13.93 10.06
N ALA A 596 10.14 13.86 11.17
CA ALA A 596 9.06 12.90 11.32
C ALA A 596 7.82 13.27 10.48
N SER A 597 7.55 14.56 10.25
CA SER A 597 6.45 15.00 9.37
C SER A 597 6.64 14.55 7.92
N CYS A 598 7.87 14.23 7.51
CA CYS A 598 8.21 13.63 6.23
C CYS A 598 7.86 12.12 6.15
N TYR A 599 6.97 11.62 7.01
CA TYR A 599 6.59 10.21 7.07
C TYR A 599 6.18 9.67 5.68
N PRO A 600 6.93 8.72 5.10
CA PRO A 600 6.76 8.37 3.68
C PRO A 600 5.88 7.14 3.44
N PHE A 601 5.63 6.31 4.47
CA PHE A 601 4.93 5.01 4.35
C PHE A 601 3.41 5.15 4.26
N THR A 602 2.91 5.86 3.23
CA THR A 602 1.55 6.42 3.20
C THR A 602 0.59 5.83 2.15
N SER A 603 1.03 4.94 1.26
CA SER A 603 0.20 4.38 0.18
C SER A 603 -0.24 2.95 0.47
N PHE A 604 -1.48 2.73 0.91
CA PHE A 604 -2.00 1.36 1.00
C PHE A 604 -2.58 0.90 -0.34
N GLU A 605 -2.33 -0.35 -0.68
CA GLU A 605 -2.85 -1.03 -1.87
C GLU A 605 -3.66 -2.22 -1.37
N MET A 606 -4.87 -2.41 -1.90
CA MET A 606 -5.77 -3.49 -1.47
C MET A 606 -5.81 -4.54 -2.56
N CYS A 607 -4.82 -5.41 -2.59
CA CYS A 607 -4.63 -6.40 -3.65
C CYS A 607 -4.44 -7.79 -3.04
N ASP A 608 -5.54 -8.52 -2.87
CA ASP A 608 -5.56 -9.91 -2.40
C ASP A 608 -5.27 -10.86 -3.58
N ASP A 609 -4.39 -11.84 -3.39
CA ASP A 609 -3.96 -12.77 -4.46
C ASP A 609 -5.14 -13.54 -5.09
N ASN A 610 -6.10 -13.96 -4.27
CA ASN A 610 -7.25 -14.78 -4.66
C ASN A 610 -8.57 -13.99 -4.74
N GLY A 611 -8.53 -12.66 -4.87
CA GLY A 611 -9.74 -11.85 -4.85
C GLY A 611 -10.50 -11.75 -6.18
N ILE A 612 -11.47 -10.82 -6.21
CA ILE A 612 -12.05 -10.26 -7.42
C ILE A 612 -11.54 -8.84 -7.61
N LEU A 613 -11.18 -8.44 -8.83
CA LEU A 613 -10.95 -7.02 -9.13
C LEU A 613 -12.24 -6.27 -8.84
N LEU A 614 -12.16 -5.09 -8.23
CA LEU A 614 -13.26 -4.14 -8.09
C LEU A 614 -12.99 -2.89 -8.93
N GLY A 615 -11.73 -2.46 -8.99
CA GLY A 615 -11.36 -1.23 -9.67
C GLY A 615 -9.93 -0.80 -9.38
N VAL A 616 -9.69 0.50 -9.52
CA VAL A 616 -8.41 1.15 -9.20
C VAL A 616 -8.62 2.21 -8.14
N ASN A 617 -7.59 2.45 -7.33
CA ASN A 617 -7.59 3.54 -6.38
C ASN A 617 -7.59 4.89 -7.13
N LYS A 618 -8.55 5.78 -6.79
CA LYS A 618 -8.74 7.07 -7.46
C LYS A 618 -7.51 7.99 -7.36
N TYR A 619 -6.71 7.86 -6.30
CA TYR A 619 -5.60 8.77 -6.03
C TYR A 619 -4.24 8.30 -6.54
N ASN A 620 -3.98 7.00 -6.46
CA ASN A 620 -2.64 6.46 -6.70
C ASN A 620 -2.61 5.35 -7.76
N SER A 621 -3.77 5.07 -8.37
CA SER A 621 -4.01 4.10 -9.43
C SER A 621 -3.57 2.68 -9.06
N SER A 622 -3.48 2.30 -7.79
CA SER A 622 -3.22 0.90 -7.42
C SER A 622 -4.46 0.02 -7.68
N LEU A 623 -4.24 -1.27 -7.97
CA LEU A 623 -5.36 -2.21 -8.16
C LEU A 623 -6.06 -2.49 -6.84
N ILE A 624 -7.37 -2.66 -6.94
CA ILE A 624 -8.22 -3.04 -5.82
C ILE A 624 -8.80 -4.41 -6.12
N ILE A 625 -8.07 -5.46 -5.70
CA ILE A 625 -8.46 -6.86 -5.80
C ILE A 625 -8.81 -7.33 -4.39
N VAL A 626 -10.04 -7.79 -4.19
CA VAL A 626 -10.58 -8.08 -2.85
C VAL A 626 -11.06 -9.51 -2.76
N ASP A 627 -10.53 -10.26 -1.80
CA ASP A 627 -11.01 -11.57 -1.40
C ASP A 627 -11.76 -11.45 -0.07
N ILE A 628 -13.07 -11.19 -0.13
CA ILE A 628 -13.89 -11.02 1.08
C ILE A 628 -13.93 -12.26 1.98
N PHE A 629 -13.54 -13.44 1.47
CA PHE A 629 -13.50 -14.69 2.23
C PHE A 629 -12.14 -14.93 2.91
N ASN A 630 -11.14 -14.09 2.66
CA ASN A 630 -9.83 -14.18 3.31
C ASN A 630 -9.93 -13.88 4.82
N SER A 631 -10.07 -14.95 5.60
CA SER A 631 -10.23 -14.88 7.06
C SER A 631 -9.00 -14.41 7.83
N ALA A 632 -7.81 -14.37 7.19
CA ALA A 632 -6.61 -13.80 7.79
C ALA A 632 -6.66 -12.25 7.80
N ILE A 633 -7.34 -11.66 6.81
CA ILE A 633 -7.44 -10.21 6.64
C ILE A 633 -8.78 -9.70 7.17
N TYR A 634 -9.89 -10.33 6.80
CA TYR A 634 -11.25 -9.86 7.10
C TYR A 634 -11.89 -10.69 8.21
N LYS A 635 -12.52 -10.00 9.18
CA LYS A 635 -13.22 -10.66 10.30
C LYS A 635 -14.47 -11.42 9.85
N ASN A 636 -15.13 -10.96 8.79
CA ASN A 636 -16.23 -11.63 8.12
C ASN A 636 -16.31 -11.14 6.67
N ALA A 637 -17.06 -11.85 5.83
CA ALA A 637 -17.19 -11.56 4.41
C ALA A 637 -18.39 -10.65 4.07
N ASN A 638 -19.20 -10.26 5.05
CA ASN A 638 -20.45 -9.53 4.82
C ASN A 638 -20.19 -8.10 4.34
N MET A 639 -21.08 -7.59 3.47
CA MET A 639 -20.96 -6.27 2.87
C MET A 639 -22.27 -5.48 2.87
N ALA A 640 -22.16 -4.17 3.01
CA ALA A 640 -23.26 -3.23 2.76
C ALA A 640 -22.87 -2.23 1.67
N ILE A 641 -23.72 -2.05 0.66
CA ILE A 641 -23.55 -1.09 -0.44
C ILE A 641 -24.59 0.03 -0.26
N LEU A 642 -24.11 1.26 -0.09
CA LEU A 642 -24.91 2.45 0.20
C LEU A 642 -24.71 3.47 -0.93
N GLY A 643 -25.75 4.21 -1.30
CA GLY A 643 -25.65 5.24 -2.35
C GLY A 643 -27.01 5.73 -2.82
N THR A 644 -27.08 6.92 -3.40
CA THR A 644 -28.32 7.48 -3.97
C THR A 644 -28.78 6.71 -5.21
N SER A 645 -29.99 7.01 -5.68
CA SER A 645 -30.49 6.45 -6.95
C SER A 645 -29.59 6.86 -8.11
N GLY A 646 -29.16 5.90 -8.93
CA GLY A 646 -28.27 6.15 -10.07
C GLY A 646 -26.77 6.20 -9.73
N ALA A 647 -26.38 6.16 -8.45
CA ALA A 647 -24.97 6.15 -8.03
C ALA A 647 -24.16 4.91 -8.49
N GLY A 648 -24.85 3.84 -8.87
CA GLY A 648 -24.22 2.61 -9.39
C GLY A 648 -24.34 1.36 -8.51
N LYS A 649 -25.23 1.35 -7.49
CA LYS A 649 -25.38 0.21 -6.55
C LYS A 649 -25.60 -1.13 -7.24
N THR A 650 -26.64 -1.23 -8.06
CA THR A 650 -27.00 -2.45 -8.80
C THR A 650 -25.90 -2.86 -9.78
N PHE A 651 -25.19 -1.88 -10.36
CA PHE A 651 -24.03 -2.14 -11.22
C PHE A 651 -22.88 -2.78 -10.42
N THR A 652 -22.45 -2.16 -9.31
CA THR A 652 -21.39 -2.70 -8.43
C THR A 652 -21.76 -4.08 -7.91
N MET A 653 -23.01 -4.27 -7.51
CA MET A 653 -23.51 -5.55 -7.00
C MET A 653 -23.46 -6.66 -8.06
N GLN A 654 -23.96 -6.40 -9.28
CA GLN A 654 -23.91 -7.38 -10.37
C GLN A 654 -22.48 -7.65 -10.84
N LEU A 655 -21.61 -6.64 -10.88
CA LEU A 655 -20.19 -6.81 -11.21
C LEU A 655 -19.51 -7.79 -10.24
N MET A 656 -19.74 -7.60 -8.94
CA MET A 656 -19.23 -8.52 -7.91
C MET A 656 -19.82 -9.93 -8.06
N ALA A 657 -21.14 -10.03 -8.25
CA ALA A 657 -21.84 -11.30 -8.40
C ALA A 657 -21.30 -12.11 -9.60
N LEU A 658 -21.11 -11.47 -10.76
CA LEU A 658 -20.53 -12.10 -11.94
C LEU A 658 -19.10 -12.59 -11.68
N ARG A 659 -18.25 -11.74 -11.07
CA ARG A 659 -16.87 -12.10 -10.74
C ARG A 659 -16.76 -13.17 -9.66
N MET A 660 -17.73 -13.30 -8.75
CA MET A 660 -17.81 -14.40 -7.80
C MET A 660 -18.22 -15.71 -8.47
N ARG A 661 -19.23 -15.69 -9.35
CA ARG A 661 -19.61 -16.86 -10.15
C ARG A 661 -18.47 -17.35 -11.02
N ARG A 662 -17.70 -16.42 -11.61
CA ARG A 662 -16.45 -16.70 -12.35
C ARG A 662 -15.45 -17.52 -11.51
N LYS A 663 -15.35 -17.26 -10.21
CA LYS A 663 -14.52 -17.99 -9.25
C LYS A 663 -15.17 -19.29 -8.75
N ASN A 664 -16.26 -19.74 -9.37
CA ASN A 664 -17.03 -20.91 -8.97
C ASN A 664 -17.72 -20.80 -7.60
N ILE A 665 -17.86 -19.58 -7.06
CA ILE A 665 -18.57 -19.30 -5.81
C ILE A 665 -20.08 -19.30 -6.12
N PRO A 666 -20.91 -20.09 -5.41
CA PRO A 666 -22.36 -20.01 -5.49
C PRO A 666 -22.89 -18.63 -5.09
N VAL A 667 -23.68 -18.04 -5.98
CA VAL A 667 -24.28 -16.71 -5.86
C VAL A 667 -25.79 -16.82 -5.91
N PHE A 668 -26.46 -16.24 -4.91
CA PHE A 668 -27.90 -16.11 -4.83
C PHE A 668 -28.28 -14.64 -4.80
N ILE A 669 -29.09 -14.17 -5.72
CA ILE A 669 -29.54 -12.78 -5.79
C ILE A 669 -31.03 -12.73 -5.51
N ILE A 670 -31.44 -11.95 -4.53
CA ILE A 670 -32.84 -11.68 -4.20
C ILE A 670 -33.14 -10.26 -4.68
N ALA A 671 -34.06 -10.15 -5.64
CA ALA A 671 -34.45 -8.89 -6.26
C ALA A 671 -35.92 -8.55 -5.93
N PRO A 672 -36.18 -7.79 -4.86
CA PRO A 672 -37.53 -7.38 -4.48
C PRO A 672 -38.10 -6.30 -5.38
N LEU A 673 -37.25 -5.59 -6.14
CA LEU A 673 -37.63 -4.58 -7.12
C LEU A 673 -36.85 -4.80 -8.40
N LYS A 674 -37.47 -4.48 -9.54
CA LYS A 674 -36.84 -4.46 -10.87
C LYS A 674 -36.03 -5.72 -11.23
N GLY A 675 -36.52 -6.92 -10.88
CA GLY A 675 -35.76 -8.17 -11.08
C GLY A 675 -35.34 -8.44 -12.54
N HIS A 676 -36.06 -7.87 -13.52
CA HIS A 676 -35.68 -7.93 -14.93
C HIS A 676 -34.28 -7.36 -15.24
N GLU A 677 -33.73 -6.46 -14.42
CA GLU A 677 -32.38 -5.91 -14.59
C GLU A 677 -31.28 -6.98 -14.48
N PHE A 678 -31.55 -8.07 -13.77
CA PHE A 678 -30.61 -9.18 -13.55
C PHE A 678 -30.70 -10.30 -14.60
N HIS A 679 -31.78 -10.32 -15.40
CA HIS A 679 -32.06 -11.41 -16.33
C HIS A 679 -30.96 -11.56 -17.39
N ARG A 680 -30.47 -10.44 -17.95
CA ARG A 680 -29.44 -10.47 -18.99
C ARG A 680 -28.14 -11.07 -18.46
N ALA A 681 -27.66 -10.61 -17.31
CA ALA A 681 -26.45 -11.16 -16.69
C ALA A 681 -26.62 -12.65 -16.36
N CYS A 682 -27.75 -13.03 -15.75
CA CYS A 682 -28.07 -14.41 -15.37
C CYS A 682 -28.04 -15.37 -16.58
N ALA A 683 -28.73 -15.02 -17.67
CA ALA A 683 -28.78 -15.86 -18.87
C ALA A 683 -27.40 -16.04 -19.53
N ASN A 684 -26.56 -15.01 -19.53
CA ASN A 684 -25.23 -15.06 -20.17
C ASN A 684 -24.18 -15.82 -19.36
N VAL A 685 -24.44 -16.21 -18.10
CA VAL A 685 -23.53 -17.07 -17.32
C VAL A 685 -24.11 -18.47 -17.09
N GLY A 686 -25.19 -18.82 -17.80
CA GLY A 686 -25.92 -20.07 -17.60
C GLY A 686 -26.56 -20.19 -16.21
N GLY A 687 -26.91 -19.04 -15.61
CA GLY A 687 -27.61 -18.98 -14.33
C GLY A 687 -29.09 -19.36 -14.45
N GLU A 688 -29.74 -19.52 -13.30
CA GLU A 688 -31.17 -19.80 -13.19
C GLU A 688 -31.91 -18.51 -12.78
N PHE A 689 -32.84 -18.04 -13.63
CA PHE A 689 -33.70 -16.91 -13.32
C PHE A 689 -35.09 -17.38 -12.88
N ILE A 690 -35.39 -17.24 -11.60
CA ILE A 690 -36.61 -17.73 -10.96
C ILE A 690 -37.52 -16.56 -10.61
N GLN A 691 -38.53 -16.31 -11.44
CA GLN A 691 -39.58 -15.35 -11.12
C GLN A 691 -40.64 -15.96 -10.19
N ILE A 692 -40.73 -15.49 -8.95
CA ILE A 692 -41.76 -15.90 -7.99
C ILE A 692 -42.92 -14.90 -8.11
N SER A 693 -43.94 -15.27 -8.87
CA SER A 693 -45.14 -14.44 -9.03
C SER A 693 -46.38 -15.31 -9.32
N PRO A 694 -47.59 -14.80 -9.05
CA PRO A 694 -48.81 -15.53 -9.41
C PRO A 694 -48.93 -15.83 -10.91
N ALA A 695 -48.34 -15.00 -11.76
CA ALA A 695 -48.36 -15.14 -13.22
C ALA A 695 -47.21 -15.98 -13.77
N SER A 696 -46.24 -16.38 -12.94
CA SER A 696 -45.09 -17.17 -13.35
C SER A 696 -45.42 -18.67 -13.39
N PRO A 697 -44.80 -19.46 -14.28
CA PRO A 697 -44.86 -20.92 -14.19
C PRO A 697 -43.95 -21.49 -13.09
N HIS A 698 -42.98 -20.71 -12.59
CA HIS A 698 -41.99 -21.16 -11.63
C HIS A 698 -42.59 -21.28 -10.22
N CYS A 699 -42.24 -22.36 -9.54
CA CYS A 699 -42.66 -22.63 -8.17
C CYS A 699 -41.49 -23.22 -7.38
N ILE A 700 -41.31 -22.72 -6.17
CA ILE A 700 -40.52 -23.37 -5.13
C ILE A 700 -41.53 -23.81 -4.07
N ASN A 701 -41.69 -25.11 -3.88
CA ASN A 701 -42.64 -25.67 -2.94
C ASN A 701 -42.18 -25.36 -1.50
N VAL A 702 -42.92 -24.52 -0.79
CA VAL A 702 -42.59 -24.17 0.61
C VAL A 702 -42.69 -25.36 1.56
N MET A 703 -43.50 -26.37 1.22
CA MET A 703 -43.68 -27.60 1.99
C MET A 703 -42.61 -28.66 1.68
N GLU A 704 -41.62 -28.36 0.83
CA GLU A 704 -40.56 -29.30 0.47
C GLU A 704 -39.48 -29.39 1.56
N ILE A 705 -39.24 -30.58 2.08
CA ILE A 705 -38.03 -30.87 2.88
C ILE A 705 -36.88 -31.11 1.91
N ARG A 706 -35.89 -30.22 1.90
CA ARG A 706 -34.75 -30.30 1.00
C ARG A 706 -33.65 -31.15 1.62
N LYS A 707 -33.02 -31.98 0.80
CA LYS A 707 -31.89 -32.82 1.24
C LYS A 707 -30.68 -31.94 1.57
N VAL A 708 -30.14 -32.10 2.78
CA VAL A 708 -28.92 -31.42 3.23
C VAL A 708 -27.77 -32.43 3.22
N ASP A 709 -26.69 -32.14 2.51
CA ASP A 709 -25.49 -32.96 2.57
C ASP A 709 -24.79 -32.73 3.92
N ARG A 710 -24.71 -33.77 4.75
CA ARG A 710 -24.06 -33.72 6.07
C ARG A 710 -22.71 -34.41 6.08
N SER A 711 -22.25 -34.96 4.95
CA SER A 711 -21.03 -35.77 4.86
C SER A 711 -19.80 -35.03 5.40
N VAL A 712 -19.65 -33.75 5.06
CA VAL A 712 -18.55 -32.90 5.53
C VAL A 712 -18.64 -32.65 7.03
N SER A 713 -19.82 -32.34 7.56
CA SER A 713 -20.03 -32.15 9.00
C SER A 713 -19.76 -33.42 9.80
N GLU A 714 -20.21 -34.58 9.31
CA GLU A 714 -19.97 -35.88 9.94
C GLU A 714 -18.48 -36.28 9.92
N LEU A 715 -17.76 -35.96 8.84
CA LEU A 715 -16.31 -36.19 8.74
C LEU A 715 -15.53 -35.32 9.73
N LEU A 716 -15.95 -34.07 9.92
CA LEU A 716 -15.25 -33.10 10.77
C LEU A 716 -15.58 -33.25 12.26
N ASP A 717 -16.87 -33.40 12.60
CA ASP A 717 -17.35 -33.38 14.00
C ASP A 717 -17.71 -34.77 14.53
N GLY A 718 -17.68 -35.81 13.68
CA GLY A 718 -18.22 -37.14 13.97
C GLY A 718 -19.74 -37.21 13.76
N PRO A 719 -20.36 -38.38 13.98
CA PRO A 719 -21.81 -38.54 13.83
C PRO A 719 -22.54 -37.67 14.86
N GLY A 720 -23.19 -36.60 14.40
CA GLY A 720 -23.98 -35.70 15.24
C GLY A 720 -25.32 -36.30 15.67
N ILE A 721 -26.01 -35.62 16.60
CA ILE A 721 -27.40 -35.96 16.95
C ILE A 721 -28.27 -35.69 15.72
N GLN A 722 -28.89 -36.73 15.16
CA GLN A 722 -29.86 -36.58 14.08
C GLN A 722 -31.14 -35.93 14.62
N LEU A 723 -31.29 -34.63 14.37
CA LEU A 723 -32.53 -33.89 14.59
C LEU A 723 -33.54 -34.23 13.48
N SER A 724 -34.83 -34.23 13.83
CA SER A 724 -35.92 -34.48 12.88
C SER A 724 -36.02 -33.34 11.86
N GLU A 725 -35.83 -33.65 10.57
CA GLU A 725 -35.94 -32.67 9.48
C GLU A 725 -37.38 -32.20 9.30
N LEU A 726 -38.35 -33.10 9.50
CA LEU A 726 -39.77 -32.74 9.51
C LEU A 726 -40.08 -31.72 10.62
N ALA A 727 -39.55 -31.92 11.83
CA ALA A 727 -39.80 -30.98 12.93
C ALA A 727 -39.22 -29.59 12.63
N ALA A 728 -38.00 -29.52 12.06
CA ALA A 728 -37.41 -28.26 11.62
C ALA A 728 -38.25 -27.59 10.53
N LYS A 729 -38.75 -28.36 9.56
CA LYS A 729 -39.60 -27.86 8.48
C LYS A 729 -40.94 -27.34 8.98
N ILE A 730 -41.57 -28.02 9.94
CA ILE A 730 -42.81 -27.56 10.58
C ILE A 730 -42.59 -26.20 11.28
N GLN A 731 -41.46 -26.00 11.97
CA GLN A 731 -41.14 -24.71 12.58
C GLN A 731 -40.96 -23.61 11.52
N GLN A 732 -40.30 -23.89 10.39
CA GLN A 732 -40.23 -22.94 9.26
C GLN A 732 -41.62 -22.61 8.71
N LEU A 733 -42.49 -23.62 8.56
CA LEU A 733 -43.86 -23.42 8.09
C LEU A 733 -44.71 -22.60 9.07
N HIS A 734 -44.50 -22.73 10.39
CA HIS A 734 -45.14 -21.83 11.36
C HIS A 734 -44.77 -20.36 11.12
N ILE A 735 -43.52 -20.08 10.72
CA ILE A 735 -43.12 -18.72 10.34
C ILE A 735 -43.86 -18.30 9.08
N PHE A 736 -43.85 -19.12 8.03
CA PHE A 736 -44.58 -18.87 6.78
C PHE A 736 -46.06 -18.54 7.01
N PHE A 737 -46.76 -19.35 7.80
CA PHE A 737 -48.18 -19.14 8.10
C PHE A 737 -48.43 -17.96 9.02
N SER A 738 -47.48 -17.60 9.90
CA SER A 738 -47.56 -16.37 10.70
C SER A 738 -47.39 -15.10 9.84
N LEU A 739 -46.64 -15.18 8.74
CA LEU A 739 -46.54 -14.10 7.74
C LEU A 739 -47.83 -13.98 6.93
N LEU A 740 -48.48 -15.11 6.61
CA LEU A 740 -49.73 -15.15 5.86
C LEU A 740 -50.96 -14.81 6.72
N ILE A 741 -50.93 -15.14 8.02
CA ILE A 741 -52.01 -14.95 9.00
C ILE A 741 -51.42 -14.25 10.25
N PRO A 742 -51.24 -12.92 10.22
CA PRO A 742 -50.54 -12.19 11.29
C PRO A 742 -51.26 -12.19 12.65
N ASP A 743 -52.57 -12.44 12.67
CA ASP A 743 -53.43 -12.43 13.86
C ASP A 743 -53.78 -13.85 14.37
N MET A 744 -52.96 -14.86 14.04
CA MET A 744 -53.18 -16.25 14.43
C MET A 744 -53.18 -16.44 15.96
N SER A 745 -54.25 -17.06 16.47
CA SER A 745 -54.36 -17.38 17.91
C SER A 745 -53.44 -18.55 18.32
N HIS A 746 -53.16 -18.69 19.62
CA HIS A 746 -52.41 -19.83 20.14
C HIS A 746 -53.09 -21.18 19.82
N GLU A 747 -54.42 -21.22 19.82
CA GLU A 747 -55.21 -22.40 19.47
C GLU A 747 -55.08 -22.73 17.98
N GLU A 748 -55.28 -21.74 17.10
CA GLU A 748 -55.09 -21.92 15.64
C GLU A 748 -53.68 -22.40 15.31
N ARG A 749 -52.65 -21.88 16.00
CA ARG A 749 -51.27 -22.30 15.83
C ARG A 749 -51.07 -23.77 16.21
N GLN A 750 -51.71 -24.25 17.28
CA GLN A 750 -51.62 -25.65 17.67
C GLN A 750 -52.40 -26.57 16.71
N LEU A 751 -53.56 -26.13 16.22
CA LEU A 751 -54.33 -26.86 15.20
C LEU A 751 -53.56 -26.94 13.87
N LEU A 752 -52.86 -25.87 13.49
CA LEU A 752 -51.99 -25.86 12.32
C LEU A 752 -50.84 -26.86 12.46
N ASP A 753 -50.21 -26.95 13.63
CA ASP A 753 -49.13 -27.91 13.90
C ASP A 753 -49.60 -29.35 13.67
N GLU A 754 -50.77 -29.71 14.23
CA GLU A 754 -51.36 -31.03 14.04
C GLU A 754 -51.74 -31.29 12.57
N ALA A 755 -52.31 -30.29 11.88
CA ALA A 755 -52.66 -30.39 10.47
C ALA A 755 -51.42 -30.61 9.58
N LEU A 756 -50.32 -29.91 9.86
CA LEU A 756 -49.04 -30.10 9.16
C LEU A 756 -48.52 -31.53 9.34
N ILE A 757 -48.45 -32.04 10.57
CA ILE A 757 -48.00 -33.41 10.86
C ILE A 757 -48.87 -34.43 10.11
N ARG A 758 -50.20 -34.29 10.15
CA ARG A 758 -51.12 -35.17 9.41
C ARG A 758 -50.91 -35.10 7.89
N THR A 759 -50.61 -33.92 7.36
CA THR A 759 -50.33 -33.71 5.93
C THR A 759 -49.08 -34.49 5.50
N TYR A 760 -47.96 -34.35 6.21
CA TYR A 760 -46.75 -35.12 5.89
C TYR A 760 -46.92 -36.63 6.10
N ASN A 761 -47.62 -37.04 7.17
CA ASN A 761 -47.92 -38.45 7.44
C ASN A 761 -48.74 -39.09 6.30
N SER A 762 -49.62 -38.33 5.62
CA SER A 762 -50.40 -38.82 4.47
C SER A 762 -49.51 -39.19 3.27
N LYS A 763 -48.33 -38.58 3.16
CA LYS A 763 -47.28 -38.92 2.18
C LYS A 763 -46.27 -39.95 2.73
N GLY A 764 -46.51 -40.44 3.95
CA GLY A 764 -45.66 -41.39 4.66
C GLY A 764 -44.36 -40.80 5.21
N ILE A 765 -44.30 -39.47 5.38
CA ILE A 765 -43.17 -38.75 5.98
C ILE A 765 -43.48 -38.53 7.46
N THR A 766 -42.58 -38.96 8.34
CA THR A 766 -42.73 -38.93 9.80
C THR A 766 -41.56 -38.19 10.47
N HIS A 767 -41.51 -38.16 11.81
CA HIS A 767 -40.39 -37.57 12.54
C HIS A 767 -39.07 -38.34 12.40
N ASP A 768 -39.12 -39.61 12.00
CA ASP A 768 -37.94 -40.41 11.68
C ASP A 768 -37.42 -40.03 10.28
N ASN A 769 -36.19 -39.54 10.21
CA ASN A 769 -35.57 -39.10 8.95
C ASN A 769 -35.44 -40.26 7.94
N ALA A 770 -35.41 -41.52 8.38
CA ALA A 770 -35.42 -42.68 7.47
C ALA A 770 -36.70 -42.77 6.63
N SER A 771 -37.80 -42.15 7.09
CA SER A 771 -39.07 -42.14 6.34
C SER A 771 -39.07 -41.18 5.14
N LEU A 772 -38.08 -40.28 5.04
CA LEU A 772 -37.95 -39.35 3.91
C LEU A 772 -37.55 -40.06 2.62
N GLU A 773 -36.80 -41.17 2.70
CA GLU A 773 -36.40 -41.93 1.53
C GLU A 773 -37.59 -42.61 0.87
N ASP A 774 -37.62 -42.56 -0.47
CA ASP A 774 -38.59 -43.27 -1.28
C ASP A 774 -38.22 -44.77 -1.35
N PRO A 775 -39.06 -45.68 -0.81
CA PRO A 775 -38.80 -47.12 -0.90
C PRO A 775 -38.75 -47.64 -2.34
N ALA A 776 -39.41 -46.94 -3.29
CA ALA A 776 -39.43 -47.33 -4.69
C ALA A 776 -38.21 -46.81 -5.47
N ASN A 777 -37.60 -45.70 -5.02
CA ASN A 777 -36.42 -45.09 -5.64
C ASN A 777 -35.36 -44.76 -4.58
N PRO A 778 -34.50 -45.74 -4.22
CA PRO A 778 -33.45 -45.53 -3.22
C PRO A 778 -32.54 -44.34 -3.58
N GLY A 779 -32.32 -43.44 -2.62
CA GLY A 779 -31.51 -42.23 -2.78
C GLY A 779 -32.31 -40.96 -3.13
N CYS A 780 -33.59 -41.09 -3.50
CA CYS A 780 -34.53 -39.98 -3.69
C CYS A 780 -35.44 -39.81 -2.48
N TYR A 781 -35.87 -38.57 -2.20
CA TYR A 781 -36.91 -38.33 -1.21
C TYR A 781 -38.29 -38.64 -1.80
N ARG A 782 -39.24 -39.02 -0.92
CA ARG A 782 -40.66 -39.18 -1.28
C ARG A 782 -41.24 -37.89 -1.83
N GLU A 783 -42.36 -38.01 -2.55
CA GLU A 783 -43.12 -36.85 -3.00
C GLU A 783 -43.56 -35.99 -1.81
N MET A 784 -43.12 -34.73 -1.80
CA MET A 784 -43.45 -33.78 -0.74
C MET A 784 -44.89 -33.30 -0.87
N PRO A 785 -45.56 -33.00 0.25
CA PRO A 785 -46.88 -32.39 0.18
C PRO A 785 -46.83 -31.00 -0.47
N VAL A 786 -47.96 -30.54 -1.01
CA VAL A 786 -48.16 -29.16 -1.47
C VAL A 786 -49.21 -28.46 -0.59
N LEU A 787 -49.36 -27.14 -0.72
CA LEU A 787 -50.31 -26.36 0.09
C LEU A 787 -51.77 -26.86 -0.05
N GLY A 788 -52.11 -27.45 -1.19
CA GLY A 788 -53.42 -28.06 -1.46
C GLY A 788 -53.70 -29.28 -0.60
N ASP A 789 -52.69 -30.11 -0.32
CA ASP A 789 -52.83 -31.27 0.57
C ASP A 789 -53.20 -30.81 2.00
N LEU A 790 -52.53 -29.75 2.47
CA LEU A 790 -52.82 -29.14 3.77
C LEU A 790 -54.21 -28.48 3.79
N TYR A 791 -54.60 -27.80 2.71
CA TYR A 791 -55.90 -27.16 2.58
C TYR A 791 -57.06 -28.16 2.76
N GLU A 792 -56.98 -29.35 2.15
CA GLU A 792 -58.02 -30.38 2.30
C GLU A 792 -58.14 -30.87 3.76
N ILE A 793 -57.02 -30.98 4.47
CA ILE A 793 -57.01 -31.36 5.91
C ILE A 793 -57.61 -30.24 6.77
N LEU A 794 -57.21 -28.98 6.54
CA LEU A 794 -57.74 -27.82 7.28
C LEU A 794 -59.23 -27.57 7.01
N LYS A 795 -59.73 -27.94 5.82
CA LYS A 795 -61.14 -27.80 5.46
C LYS A 795 -62.04 -28.87 6.11
N ALA A 796 -61.47 -30.01 6.50
CA ALA A 796 -62.23 -31.13 7.07
C ALA A 796 -62.72 -30.87 8.50
N ALA A 797 -62.09 -29.96 9.25
CA ALA A 797 -62.45 -29.64 10.63
C ALA A 797 -63.05 -28.22 10.76
N PRO A 798 -64.20 -28.04 11.44
CA PRO A 798 -64.83 -26.74 11.63
C PRO A 798 -63.88 -25.70 12.26
N GLU A 799 -63.05 -26.14 13.21
CA GLU A 799 -62.14 -25.30 13.99
C GLU A 799 -61.02 -24.67 13.12
N THR A 800 -60.66 -25.29 11.99
CA THR A 800 -59.58 -24.84 11.10
C THR A 800 -60.06 -24.14 9.82
N THR A 801 -61.38 -23.98 9.66
CA THR A 801 -62.02 -23.43 8.45
C THR A 801 -61.52 -22.02 8.09
N ARG A 802 -61.24 -21.17 9.09
CA ARG A 802 -60.69 -19.81 8.85
C ARG A 802 -59.35 -19.86 8.13
N MET A 803 -58.43 -20.70 8.61
CA MET A 803 -57.12 -20.90 7.99
C MET A 803 -57.24 -21.47 6.58
N ALA A 804 -58.15 -22.44 6.38
CA ALA A 804 -58.43 -23.00 5.05
C ALA A 804 -58.93 -21.92 4.07
N HIS A 805 -59.81 -21.01 4.48
CA HIS A 805 -60.29 -19.92 3.61
C HIS A 805 -59.18 -18.95 3.20
N ILE A 806 -58.25 -18.62 4.11
CA ILE A 806 -57.11 -17.76 3.79
C ILE A 806 -56.15 -18.50 2.83
N LEU A 807 -55.86 -19.77 3.11
CA LEU A 807 -54.99 -20.61 2.28
C LEU A 807 -55.56 -20.86 0.88
N ASN A 808 -56.90 -20.83 0.72
CA ASN A 808 -57.57 -21.03 -0.57
C ASN A 808 -57.07 -20.07 -1.67
N ARG A 809 -56.61 -18.86 -1.31
CA ARG A 809 -56.00 -17.92 -2.27
C ARG A 809 -54.76 -18.49 -2.96
N LEU A 810 -53.94 -19.26 -2.21
CA LEU A 810 -52.71 -19.90 -2.68
C LEU A 810 -52.96 -21.28 -3.31
N VAL A 811 -54.15 -21.86 -3.12
CA VAL A 811 -54.50 -23.21 -3.62
C VAL A 811 -55.36 -23.15 -4.87
N ASN A 812 -56.53 -22.50 -4.80
CA ASN A 812 -57.51 -22.42 -5.88
C ASN A 812 -57.71 -20.99 -6.41
N GLY A 813 -57.08 -20.00 -5.77
CA GLY A 813 -57.28 -18.58 -6.06
C GLY A 813 -56.26 -17.97 -7.02
N SER A 814 -56.14 -16.64 -6.92
CA SER A 814 -55.27 -15.83 -7.78
C SER A 814 -53.79 -16.13 -7.66
N ALA A 815 -53.35 -16.85 -6.62
CA ALA A 815 -51.96 -17.22 -6.36
C ALA A 815 -51.75 -18.75 -6.30
N SER A 816 -52.58 -19.52 -7.03
CA SER A 816 -52.50 -21.00 -7.12
C SER A 816 -51.15 -21.54 -7.62
N THR A 817 -50.33 -20.71 -8.25
CA THR A 817 -48.95 -21.06 -8.66
C THR A 817 -48.08 -21.53 -7.48
N PHE A 818 -48.34 -21.08 -6.25
CA PHE A 818 -47.61 -21.53 -5.05
C PHE A 818 -47.96 -22.97 -4.63
N ASN A 819 -49.01 -23.56 -5.19
CA ASN A 819 -49.48 -24.90 -4.89
C ASN A 819 -49.02 -25.92 -5.96
N LYS A 820 -47.71 -26.03 -6.17
CA LYS A 820 -47.10 -26.99 -7.11
C LYS A 820 -45.85 -27.59 -6.49
N GLN A 821 -45.39 -28.71 -7.07
CA GLN A 821 -44.05 -29.21 -6.79
C GLN A 821 -43.00 -28.22 -7.31
N THR A 822 -41.83 -28.20 -6.67
CA THR A 822 -40.69 -27.39 -7.13
C THR A 822 -40.32 -27.80 -8.56
N ASN A 823 -40.23 -26.82 -9.46
CA ASN A 823 -40.05 -27.06 -10.90
C ASN A 823 -38.93 -26.22 -11.54
N VAL A 824 -38.00 -25.75 -10.72
CA VAL A 824 -36.86 -24.88 -11.07
C VAL A 824 -35.55 -25.53 -10.67
N ARG A 825 -34.43 -25.13 -11.29
CA ARG A 825 -33.10 -25.70 -10.98
C ARG A 825 -32.46 -25.03 -9.78
N LEU A 826 -32.61 -25.65 -8.61
CA LEU A 826 -32.10 -25.15 -7.33
C LEU A 826 -30.60 -25.45 -7.09
N ASP A 827 -29.96 -26.23 -7.97
CA ASP A 827 -28.55 -26.62 -7.90
C ASP A 827 -27.59 -25.65 -8.60
N ASN A 828 -28.13 -24.66 -9.33
CA ASN A 828 -27.34 -23.70 -10.10
C ASN A 828 -26.50 -22.78 -9.18
N LYS A 829 -25.24 -22.54 -9.58
CA LYS A 829 -24.29 -21.67 -8.88
C LYS A 829 -24.55 -20.17 -9.07
N TYR A 830 -25.44 -19.78 -9.98
CA TYR A 830 -25.89 -18.39 -10.11
C TYR A 830 -27.41 -18.36 -10.21
N THR A 831 -28.08 -18.06 -9.10
CA THR A 831 -29.54 -18.08 -9.03
C THR A 831 -30.07 -16.69 -8.72
N VAL A 832 -30.99 -16.19 -9.56
CA VAL A 832 -31.69 -14.92 -9.35
C VAL A 832 -33.14 -15.20 -9.00
N LEU A 833 -33.59 -14.69 -7.85
CA LEU A 833 -34.95 -14.81 -7.33
C LEU A 833 -35.64 -13.45 -7.51
N ASP A 834 -36.43 -13.33 -8.58
CA ASP A 834 -37.22 -12.14 -8.86
C ASP A 834 -38.59 -12.24 -8.17
N ILE A 835 -38.80 -11.41 -7.15
CA ILE A 835 -40.09 -11.32 -6.46
C ILE A 835 -40.76 -9.95 -6.70
N SER A 836 -40.25 -9.16 -7.65
CA SER A 836 -40.67 -7.77 -7.88
C SER A 836 -42.10 -7.61 -8.38
N SER A 837 -42.74 -8.71 -8.78
CA SER A 837 -44.15 -8.75 -9.19
C SER A 837 -45.11 -8.96 -8.01
N LEU A 838 -44.61 -9.17 -6.79
CA LEU A 838 -45.40 -9.38 -5.58
C LEU A 838 -45.68 -8.06 -4.85
N THR A 839 -46.84 -7.95 -4.22
CA THR A 839 -47.25 -6.78 -3.44
C THR A 839 -47.98 -7.19 -2.16
N GLY A 840 -47.96 -6.31 -1.14
CA GLY A 840 -48.61 -6.55 0.15
C GLY A 840 -48.15 -7.85 0.82
N ASP A 841 -49.07 -8.59 1.43
CA ASP A 841 -48.76 -9.82 2.16
C ASP A 841 -48.08 -10.91 1.29
N LEU A 842 -48.35 -10.93 -0.02
CA LEU A 842 -47.71 -11.88 -0.94
C LEU A 842 -46.21 -11.59 -1.12
N LEU A 843 -45.77 -10.33 -1.01
CA LEU A 843 -44.35 -9.98 -1.09
C LEU A 843 -43.60 -10.61 0.09
N THR A 844 -44.14 -10.48 1.30
CA THR A 844 -43.57 -11.06 2.53
C THR A 844 -43.49 -12.58 2.44
N VAL A 845 -44.53 -13.21 1.89
CA VAL A 845 -44.60 -14.66 1.69
C VAL A 845 -43.61 -15.15 0.63
N GLY A 846 -43.57 -14.51 -0.54
CA GLY A 846 -42.62 -14.87 -1.60
C GLY A 846 -41.17 -14.62 -1.19
N MET A 847 -40.92 -13.57 -0.41
CA MET A 847 -39.62 -13.30 0.19
C MET A 847 -39.20 -14.39 1.18
N PHE A 848 -40.10 -14.86 2.05
CA PHE A 848 -39.79 -15.98 2.94
C PHE A 848 -39.43 -17.23 2.14
N VAL A 849 -40.17 -17.55 1.08
CA VAL A 849 -39.84 -18.71 0.22
C VAL A 849 -38.45 -18.57 -0.42
N ALA A 850 -38.11 -17.38 -0.90
CA ALA A 850 -36.79 -17.08 -1.46
C ALA A 850 -35.68 -17.23 -0.41
N LEU A 851 -35.84 -16.58 0.75
CA LEU A 851 -34.86 -16.60 1.83
C LEU A 851 -34.70 -17.98 2.46
N ASP A 852 -35.79 -18.73 2.66
CA ASP A 852 -35.78 -20.10 3.15
C ASP A 852 -34.97 -21.01 2.23
N PHE A 853 -35.23 -20.94 0.92
CA PHE A 853 -34.46 -21.68 -0.08
C PHE A 853 -32.97 -21.32 -0.02
N VAL A 854 -32.65 -20.03 -0.09
CA VAL A 854 -31.25 -19.58 -0.10
C VAL A 854 -30.55 -19.96 1.20
N TRP A 855 -31.24 -19.90 2.34
CA TRP A 855 -30.67 -20.20 3.65
C TRP A 855 -30.40 -21.69 3.84
N ASP A 856 -31.29 -22.57 3.39
CA ASP A 856 -31.05 -24.01 3.34
C ASP A 856 -29.82 -24.33 2.48
N ARG A 857 -29.74 -23.71 1.30
CA ARG A 857 -28.60 -23.90 0.40
C ARG A 857 -27.30 -23.35 0.99
N ALA A 858 -27.37 -22.23 1.72
CA ALA A 858 -26.22 -21.66 2.39
C ALA A 858 -25.67 -22.57 3.51
N LYS A 859 -26.56 -23.25 4.25
CA LYS A 859 -26.22 -24.15 5.34
C LYS A 859 -25.70 -25.53 4.92
N ALA A 860 -25.84 -25.89 3.64
CA ALA A 860 -25.53 -27.22 3.14
C ALA A 860 -24.07 -27.66 3.42
N ASP A 861 -23.08 -26.82 3.09
CA ASP A 861 -21.67 -27.13 3.35
C ASP A 861 -20.97 -25.93 4.01
N ARG A 862 -20.55 -26.05 5.26
CA ARG A 862 -19.88 -24.94 5.97
C ARG A 862 -18.47 -24.61 5.49
N THR A 863 -17.89 -25.42 4.61
CA THR A 863 -16.52 -25.27 4.07
C THR A 863 -16.49 -24.58 2.71
N GLU A 864 -17.61 -24.59 1.99
CA GLU A 864 -17.74 -23.89 0.72
C GLU A 864 -18.00 -22.39 0.91
N GLU A 865 -17.33 -21.56 0.11
CA GLU A 865 -17.63 -20.13 -0.02
C GLU A 865 -18.96 -19.95 -0.74
N LYS A 866 -19.76 -18.95 -0.35
CA LYS A 866 -21.02 -18.59 -1.04
C LYS A 866 -21.47 -17.18 -0.73
N ALA A 867 -22.24 -16.57 -1.62
CA ALA A 867 -22.69 -15.20 -1.47
C ALA A 867 -24.20 -15.04 -1.68
N ILE A 868 -24.86 -14.37 -0.73
CA ILE A 868 -26.26 -13.95 -0.81
C ILE A 868 -26.30 -12.45 -1.04
N PHE A 869 -26.85 -12.04 -2.16
CA PHE A 869 -27.08 -10.66 -2.54
C PHE A 869 -28.55 -10.30 -2.34
N ILE A 870 -28.80 -9.19 -1.66
CA ILE A 870 -30.14 -8.66 -1.41
C ILE A 870 -30.17 -7.23 -1.95
N ASP A 871 -30.79 -7.05 -3.12
CA ASP A 871 -31.00 -5.72 -3.67
C ASP A 871 -32.14 -5.00 -2.94
N GLU A 872 -32.09 -3.68 -2.87
CA GLU A 872 -33.12 -2.84 -2.23
C GLU A 872 -33.57 -3.39 -0.87
N CYS A 873 -32.61 -3.75 -0.02
CA CYS A 873 -32.84 -4.44 1.25
C CYS A 873 -33.80 -3.69 2.19
N TRP A 874 -33.92 -2.36 2.05
CA TRP A 874 -34.87 -1.56 2.81
C TRP A 874 -36.32 -1.97 2.59
N GLN A 875 -36.71 -2.48 1.40
CA GLN A 875 -38.06 -3.00 1.14
C GLN A 875 -38.44 -4.14 2.09
N LEU A 876 -37.44 -4.85 2.61
CA LEU A 876 -37.62 -5.94 3.59
C LEU A 876 -37.82 -5.42 5.00
N LEU A 877 -37.39 -4.19 5.25
CA LEU A 877 -37.42 -3.56 6.55
C LEU A 877 -38.65 -2.64 6.66
N SER A 878 -39.05 -1.95 5.57
CA SER A 878 -39.90 -0.74 5.57
C SER A 878 -41.40 -0.96 5.44
N GLY A 879 -41.90 -2.20 5.39
CA GLY A 879 -43.32 -2.50 5.34
C GLY A 879 -44.06 -2.02 6.60
N ALA A 880 -44.57 -0.79 6.55
CA ALA A 880 -45.24 -0.08 7.64
C ALA A 880 -46.35 -0.91 8.31
N GLY A 881 -46.22 -1.15 9.62
CA GLY A 881 -47.34 -1.42 10.53
C GLY A 881 -47.85 -2.86 10.68
N ALA A 882 -47.43 -3.84 9.87
CA ALA A 882 -47.87 -5.22 10.00
C ALA A 882 -46.85 -6.11 10.76
N THR A 883 -47.33 -6.94 11.69
CA THR A 883 -46.53 -7.92 12.46
C THR A 883 -45.68 -8.84 11.58
N GLY A 884 -46.11 -9.11 10.32
CA GLY A 884 -45.38 -9.91 9.34
C GLY A 884 -44.06 -9.29 8.86
N THR A 885 -43.95 -7.96 8.78
CA THR A 885 -42.73 -7.29 8.28
C THR A 885 -41.56 -7.42 9.27
N ARG A 886 -41.85 -7.45 10.58
CA ARG A 886 -40.81 -7.60 11.63
C ARG A 886 -40.08 -8.95 11.52
N LEU A 887 -40.81 -10.00 11.18
CA LEU A 887 -40.26 -11.36 11.05
C LEU A 887 -39.31 -11.48 9.84
N ALA A 888 -39.62 -10.82 8.72
CA ALA A 888 -38.72 -10.77 7.56
C ALA A 888 -37.42 -10.03 7.88
N GLY A 889 -37.50 -8.89 8.57
CA GLY A 889 -36.32 -8.16 9.04
C GLY A 889 -35.46 -8.95 10.03
N ASP A 890 -36.08 -9.70 10.96
CA ASP A 890 -35.37 -10.59 11.89
C ASP A 890 -34.62 -11.70 11.14
N PHE A 891 -35.20 -12.25 10.07
CA PHE A 891 -34.56 -13.27 9.25
C PHE A 891 -33.32 -12.72 8.51
N VAL A 892 -33.43 -11.56 7.86
CA VAL A 892 -32.28 -10.91 7.20
C VAL A 892 -31.17 -10.63 8.20
N LEU A 893 -31.51 -10.11 9.39
CA LEU A 893 -30.54 -9.86 10.44
C LEU A 893 -29.88 -11.15 10.96
N GLU A 894 -30.62 -12.25 11.05
CA GLU A 894 -30.09 -13.57 11.42
C GLU A 894 -29.04 -14.05 10.40
N ILE A 895 -29.31 -13.90 9.10
CA ILE A 895 -28.35 -14.22 8.04
C ILE A 895 -27.05 -13.44 8.28
N PHE A 896 -27.11 -12.11 8.40
CA PHE A 896 -25.91 -11.29 8.61
C PHE A 896 -25.13 -11.66 9.89
N LYS A 897 -25.80 -12.14 10.94
CA LYS A 897 -25.14 -12.56 12.18
C LYS A 897 -24.50 -13.94 12.10
N THR A 898 -25.08 -14.86 11.34
CA THR A 898 -24.76 -16.30 11.44
C THR A 898 -24.10 -16.88 10.19
N ILE A 899 -24.25 -16.26 9.02
CA ILE A 899 -23.78 -16.79 7.73
C ILE A 899 -22.27 -17.07 7.69
N ARG A 900 -21.47 -16.31 8.46
CA ARG A 900 -20.03 -16.55 8.64
C ARG A 900 -19.73 -17.99 9.10
N GLY A 901 -20.58 -18.55 9.97
CA GLY A 901 -20.41 -19.92 10.49
C GLY A 901 -20.62 -21.00 9.42
N PHE A 902 -21.18 -20.63 8.28
CA PHE A 902 -21.45 -21.51 7.14
C PHE A 902 -20.60 -21.16 5.92
N GLY A 903 -19.47 -20.47 6.10
CA GLY A 903 -18.57 -20.09 4.99
C GLY A 903 -19.14 -19.05 4.02
N GLY A 904 -20.27 -18.41 4.36
CA GLY A 904 -20.96 -17.50 3.44
C GLY A 904 -20.79 -16.01 3.72
N SER A 905 -21.17 -15.21 2.73
CA SER A 905 -21.27 -13.75 2.76
C SER A 905 -22.69 -13.30 2.50
N ALA A 906 -23.18 -12.33 3.28
CA ALA A 906 -24.38 -11.58 2.99
C ALA A 906 -24.02 -10.17 2.51
N ILE A 907 -24.58 -9.77 1.37
CA ILE A 907 -24.32 -8.52 0.69
C ILE A 907 -25.66 -7.83 0.45
N CYS A 908 -25.85 -6.63 1.00
CA CYS A 908 -27.08 -5.86 0.80
C CYS A 908 -26.80 -4.53 0.12
N ALA A 909 -27.72 -4.08 -0.73
CA ALA A 909 -27.73 -2.72 -1.28
C ALA A 909 -28.94 -1.94 -0.73
N SER A 910 -28.75 -0.67 -0.36
CA SER A 910 -29.83 0.23 0.07
C SER A 910 -29.58 1.65 -0.39
N GLN A 911 -30.65 2.37 -0.78
CA GLN A 911 -30.56 3.78 -1.16
C GLN A 911 -30.84 4.69 0.03
N ASP A 912 -31.98 4.48 0.70
CA ASP A 912 -32.45 5.36 1.75
C ASP A 912 -31.94 4.89 3.13
N LEU A 913 -31.04 5.67 3.71
CA LEU A 913 -30.51 5.42 5.06
C LEU A 913 -31.48 5.87 6.15
N ASN A 914 -32.35 6.84 5.87
CA ASN A 914 -33.39 7.26 6.80
C ASN A 914 -34.32 6.08 7.08
N ASP A 915 -34.81 5.41 6.04
CA ASP A 915 -35.64 4.21 6.22
C ASP A 915 -34.87 3.09 6.92
N PHE A 916 -33.61 2.87 6.55
CA PHE A 916 -32.75 1.87 7.18
C PHE A 916 -32.56 2.08 8.70
N PHE A 917 -32.54 3.35 9.17
CA PHE A 917 -32.32 3.71 10.58
C PHE A 917 -33.59 4.08 11.36
N ASN A 918 -34.71 4.38 10.71
CA ASN A 918 -35.96 4.78 11.37
C ASN A 918 -36.85 3.59 11.77
N LEU A 919 -36.63 2.41 11.20
CA LEU A 919 -37.43 1.21 11.45
C LEU A 919 -37.01 0.48 12.75
N ASP A 920 -37.97 0.17 13.61
CA ASP A 920 -37.78 -0.55 14.90
C ASP A 920 -36.62 0.06 15.73
N GLU A 921 -36.62 1.40 15.91
CA GLU A 921 -35.56 2.19 16.57
C GLU A 921 -34.16 2.03 15.94
N GLY A 922 -34.09 1.67 14.66
CA GLY A 922 -32.86 1.44 13.91
C GLY A 922 -32.19 0.10 14.20
N ARG A 923 -32.89 -0.84 14.86
CA ARG A 923 -32.39 -2.17 15.22
C ARG A 923 -31.84 -2.93 14.01
N PHE A 924 -32.61 -2.97 12.92
CA PHE A 924 -32.26 -3.76 11.73
C PHE A 924 -31.12 -3.12 10.97
N GLY A 925 -31.23 -1.84 10.62
CA GLY A 925 -30.20 -1.17 9.82
C GLY A 925 -28.85 -1.08 10.51
N LYS A 926 -28.82 -0.67 11.80
CA LYS A 926 -27.58 -0.69 12.61
C LYS A 926 -27.06 -2.12 12.76
N GLY A 927 -27.97 -3.08 12.94
CA GLY A 927 -27.62 -4.50 13.04
C GLY A 927 -26.89 -5.01 11.80
N ILE A 928 -27.41 -4.72 10.60
CA ILE A 928 -26.80 -5.15 9.33
C ILE A 928 -25.45 -4.45 9.13
N ILE A 929 -25.40 -3.11 9.23
CA ILE A 929 -24.16 -2.33 9.03
C ILE A 929 -23.04 -2.74 9.99
N ASN A 930 -23.37 -3.03 11.26
CA ASN A 930 -22.38 -3.46 12.24
C ASN A 930 -21.87 -4.89 11.99
N ASN A 931 -22.69 -5.75 11.39
CA ASN A 931 -22.29 -7.12 11.02
C ASN A 931 -21.66 -7.22 9.63
N SER A 932 -21.74 -6.17 8.80
CA SER A 932 -21.00 -6.05 7.54
C SER A 932 -19.59 -5.55 7.78
N LYS A 933 -18.56 -6.36 7.55
CA LYS A 933 -17.18 -5.89 7.77
C LYS A 933 -16.76 -4.86 6.73
N THR A 934 -17.15 -5.09 5.49
CA THR A 934 -16.87 -4.18 4.37
C THR A 934 -18.11 -3.35 4.06
N LYS A 935 -17.90 -2.07 3.77
CA LYS A 935 -18.97 -1.14 3.38
C LYS A 935 -18.52 -0.41 2.12
N ILE A 936 -19.37 -0.37 1.11
CA ILE A 936 -19.15 0.41 -0.10
C ILE A 936 -20.11 1.59 -0.06
N ILE A 937 -19.56 2.80 -0.07
CA ILE A 937 -20.33 4.04 -0.05
C ILE A 937 -20.14 4.70 -1.41
N LEU A 938 -21.16 4.67 -2.25
CA LEU A 938 -21.18 5.39 -3.53
C LEU A 938 -21.60 6.84 -3.27
N ASN A 939 -21.88 7.59 -4.33
CA ASN A 939 -22.37 8.96 -4.19
C ASN A 939 -23.61 9.03 -3.26
N LEU A 940 -23.60 9.98 -2.33
CA LEU A 940 -24.69 10.29 -1.40
C LEU A 940 -25.03 11.78 -1.44
N GLU A 941 -26.28 12.12 -1.11
CA GLU A 941 -26.68 13.51 -0.85
C GLU A 941 -26.12 13.97 0.51
N ASP A 942 -25.98 15.29 0.71
CA ASP A 942 -25.34 15.87 1.90
C ASP A 942 -25.95 15.37 3.22
N ASP A 943 -27.29 15.37 3.33
CA ASP A 943 -28.03 14.91 4.52
C ASP A 943 -27.79 13.42 4.83
N GLU A 944 -27.59 12.59 3.80
CA GLU A 944 -27.29 11.16 3.95
C GLU A 944 -25.81 10.94 4.32
N ALA A 945 -24.91 11.71 3.69
CA ALA A 945 -23.49 11.65 3.93
C ALA A 945 -23.14 12.00 5.38
N GLU A 946 -23.77 13.02 5.98
CA GLU A 946 -23.60 13.36 7.41
C GLU A 946 -23.97 12.19 8.34
N ARG A 947 -25.03 11.45 8.04
CA ARG A 947 -25.45 10.28 8.85
C ARG A 947 -24.49 9.11 8.70
N VAL A 948 -24.00 8.87 7.48
CA VAL A 948 -22.95 7.87 7.25
C VAL A 948 -21.67 8.25 7.97
N GLN A 949 -21.32 9.55 7.97
CA GLN A 949 -20.17 10.07 8.68
C GLN A 949 -20.24 9.73 10.17
N GLU A 950 -21.37 9.99 10.82
CA GLU A 950 -21.56 9.65 12.24
C GLU A 950 -21.45 8.14 12.49
N THR A 951 -22.08 7.33 11.64
CA THR A 951 -22.19 5.87 11.83
C THR A 951 -20.86 5.14 11.55
N LEU A 952 -20.14 5.57 10.52
CA LEU A 952 -18.90 4.94 10.05
C LEU A 952 -17.64 5.66 10.54
N HIS A 953 -17.81 6.78 11.25
CA HIS A 953 -16.73 7.65 11.72
C HIS A 953 -15.84 8.13 10.55
N LEU A 954 -16.48 8.53 9.44
CA LEU A 954 -15.76 9.12 8.32
C LEU A 954 -15.20 10.50 8.72
N SER A 955 -14.08 10.87 8.13
CA SER A 955 -13.53 12.23 8.23
C SER A 955 -14.32 13.21 7.38
N ASP A 956 -14.25 14.50 7.70
CA ASP A 956 -14.91 15.57 6.93
C ASP A 956 -14.50 15.54 5.44
N ALA A 957 -13.23 15.21 5.16
CA ALA A 957 -12.71 15.08 3.79
C ALA A 957 -13.31 13.88 3.05
N GLU A 958 -13.49 12.74 3.73
CA GLU A 958 -14.14 11.57 3.14
C GLU A 958 -15.61 11.82 2.88
N THR A 959 -16.32 12.48 3.80
CA THR A 959 -17.72 12.90 3.61
C THR A 959 -17.85 13.82 2.41
N MET A 960 -16.97 14.82 2.28
CA MET A 960 -16.97 15.75 1.15
C MET A 960 -16.74 15.04 -0.19
N GLU A 961 -15.85 14.05 -0.24
CA GLU A 961 -15.63 13.27 -1.48
C GLU A 961 -16.83 12.38 -1.81
N VAL A 962 -17.45 11.77 -0.81
CA VAL A 962 -18.67 10.95 -0.99
C VAL A 962 -19.78 11.75 -1.66
N THR A 963 -19.96 13.03 -1.33
CA THR A 963 -20.99 13.88 -1.95
C THR A 963 -20.64 14.32 -3.37
N HIS A 964 -19.36 14.28 -3.75
CA HIS A 964 -18.86 14.70 -5.08
C HIS A 964 -18.49 13.53 -6.00
N PHE A 965 -18.71 12.28 -5.59
CA PHE A 965 -18.42 11.12 -6.44
C PHE A 965 -19.19 11.15 -7.76
N GLU A 966 -18.45 10.99 -8.86
CA GLU A 966 -19.04 10.67 -10.15
C GLU A 966 -19.57 9.23 -10.15
N ARG A 967 -20.47 8.91 -11.09
CA ARG A 967 -21.00 7.55 -11.24
C ARG A 967 -19.86 6.57 -11.51
N GLY A 968 -19.82 5.47 -10.76
CA GLY A 968 -18.74 4.50 -10.82
C GLY A 968 -17.58 4.80 -9.86
N SER A 969 -17.64 5.87 -9.08
CA SER A 969 -16.75 6.09 -7.93
C SER A 969 -17.41 5.69 -6.62
N GLY A 970 -16.61 5.25 -5.65
CA GLY A 970 -17.08 4.98 -4.29
C GLY A 970 -15.95 4.88 -3.27
N LEU A 971 -16.33 4.86 -2.00
CA LEU A 971 -15.45 4.63 -0.86
C LEU A 971 -15.65 3.21 -0.36
N ILE A 972 -14.60 2.40 -0.36
CA ILE A 972 -14.59 1.10 0.31
C ILE A 972 -14.04 1.30 1.72
N SER A 973 -14.87 1.05 2.73
CA SER A 973 -14.50 1.04 4.14
C SER A 973 -14.41 -0.40 4.65
N THR A 974 -13.21 -0.85 5.01
CA THR A 974 -12.97 -2.18 5.59
C THR A 974 -11.83 -2.13 6.61
N ASN A 975 -11.90 -2.90 7.70
CA ASN A 975 -10.82 -2.92 8.70
C ASN A 975 -10.38 -1.54 9.26
N ASN A 976 -11.29 -0.56 9.27
CA ASN A 976 -11.01 0.85 9.61
C ASN A 976 -10.04 1.53 8.62
N ASN A 977 -9.91 0.98 7.43
CA ASN A 977 -9.23 1.57 6.30
C ASN A 977 -10.31 1.96 5.29
N ASN A 978 -10.26 3.21 4.85
CA ASN A 978 -11.11 3.70 3.79
C ASN A 978 -10.24 3.81 2.53
N ILE A 979 -10.79 3.52 1.37
CA ILE A 979 -10.09 3.59 0.09
C ILE A 979 -11.07 4.12 -0.94
N MET A 980 -10.68 5.16 -1.67
CA MET A 980 -11.49 5.68 -2.77
C MET A 980 -11.19 4.90 -4.05
N VAL A 981 -12.25 4.44 -4.68
CA VAL A 981 -12.21 3.46 -5.75
C VAL A 981 -12.98 3.98 -6.93
N GLU A 982 -12.36 3.91 -8.10
CA GLU A 982 -13.05 3.94 -9.36
C GLU A 982 -13.35 2.49 -9.77
N PHE A 983 -14.62 2.09 -9.77
CA PHE A 983 -15.04 0.74 -10.14
C PHE A 983 -14.84 0.51 -11.64
N LYS A 984 -14.09 -0.54 -11.98
CA LYS A 984 -13.72 -0.86 -13.37
C LYS A 984 -14.35 -2.18 -13.80
N ALA A 985 -15.08 -2.16 -14.92
CA ALA A 985 -15.67 -3.32 -15.58
C ALA A 985 -15.17 -3.41 -17.02
N SER A 986 -15.03 -4.63 -17.54
CA SER A 986 -14.74 -4.84 -18.96
C SER A 986 -15.91 -4.37 -19.82
N PRO A 987 -15.71 -4.13 -21.13
CA PRO A 987 -16.81 -3.84 -22.05
C PRO A 987 -17.90 -4.92 -22.02
N LEU A 988 -17.52 -6.20 -21.96
CA LEU A 988 -18.46 -7.31 -21.89
C LEU A 988 -19.25 -7.29 -20.57
N GLU A 989 -18.57 -7.18 -19.42
CA GLU A 989 -19.23 -7.09 -18.12
C GLU A 989 -20.22 -5.91 -18.08
N LYS A 990 -19.80 -4.75 -18.60
CA LYS A 990 -20.63 -3.55 -18.67
C LYS A 990 -21.88 -3.77 -19.53
N ASP A 991 -21.73 -4.38 -20.70
CA ASP A 991 -22.84 -4.72 -21.60
C ASP A 991 -23.84 -5.68 -20.94
N LEU A 992 -23.38 -6.58 -20.06
CA LEU A 992 -24.21 -7.52 -19.33
C LEU A 992 -25.01 -6.87 -18.20
N ILE A 993 -24.44 -5.89 -17.48
CA ILE A 993 -25.02 -5.37 -16.23
C ILE A 993 -25.54 -3.93 -16.31
N THR A 994 -25.29 -3.19 -17.39
CA THR A 994 -25.71 -1.79 -17.48
C THR A 994 -27.24 -1.63 -17.46
N THR A 995 -27.70 -0.65 -16.68
CA THR A 995 -29.09 -0.22 -16.61
C THR A 995 -29.27 1.18 -17.22
N ASP A 996 -28.20 1.77 -17.75
CA ASP A 996 -28.25 3.10 -18.33
C ASP A 996 -29.02 3.11 -19.66
N ARG A 997 -30.01 4.00 -19.77
CA ARG A 997 -30.88 4.07 -20.96
C ARG A 997 -30.10 4.32 -22.25
N ARG A 998 -29.05 5.15 -22.23
CA ARG A 998 -28.26 5.47 -23.42
C ARG A 998 -27.42 4.26 -23.84
N GLU A 999 -26.73 3.64 -22.90
CA GLU A 999 -25.92 2.44 -23.15
C GLU A 999 -26.78 1.27 -23.64
N LEU A 1000 -27.98 1.08 -23.07
CA LEU A 1000 -28.94 0.08 -23.52
C LEU A 1000 -29.40 0.31 -24.97
N ARG A 1001 -29.54 1.57 -25.39
CA ARG A 1001 -29.90 1.91 -26.76
C ARG A 1001 -28.75 1.60 -27.72
N GLU A 1002 -27.51 1.94 -27.35
CA GLU A 1002 -26.33 1.63 -28.14
C GLU A 1002 -26.13 0.10 -28.29
N LEU A 1003 -26.37 -0.65 -27.22
CA LEU A 1003 -26.33 -2.12 -27.24
C LEU A 1003 -27.42 -2.71 -28.15
N LEU A 1004 -28.63 -2.14 -28.14
CA LEU A 1004 -29.70 -2.54 -29.05
C LEU A 1004 -29.33 -2.26 -30.52
N GLU A 1005 -28.75 -1.10 -30.81
CA GLU A 1005 -28.32 -0.71 -32.15
C GLU A 1005 -27.20 -1.63 -32.67
N ARG A 1006 -26.19 -1.95 -31.84
CA ARG A 1006 -25.14 -2.95 -32.17
C ARG A 1006 -25.73 -4.32 -32.47
N LYS A 1007 -26.59 -4.84 -31.61
CA LYS A 1007 -27.22 -6.16 -31.80
C LYS A 1007 -28.07 -6.24 -33.07
N ARG A 1008 -28.73 -5.13 -33.45
CA ARG A 1008 -29.48 -5.07 -34.72
C ARG A 1008 -28.56 -5.09 -35.93
N GLN A 1009 -27.40 -4.44 -35.87
CA GLN A 1009 -26.40 -4.51 -36.92
C GLN A 1009 -25.81 -5.91 -37.06
N GLU A 1010 -25.41 -6.54 -35.95
CA GLU A 1010 -24.89 -7.93 -35.95
C GLU A 1010 -25.90 -8.93 -36.54
N GLN A 1011 -27.19 -8.76 -36.22
CA GLN A 1011 -28.26 -9.58 -36.80
C GLN A 1011 -28.47 -9.31 -38.30
N ALA A 1012 -28.28 -8.07 -38.75
CA ALA A 1012 -28.39 -7.70 -40.16
C ALA A 1012 -27.19 -8.18 -40.97
N ASP A 1013 -25.99 -8.21 -40.39
CA ASP A 1013 -24.76 -8.72 -41.03
C ASP A 1013 -24.71 -10.25 -41.05
N SER A 1014 -25.42 -10.92 -40.14
CA SER A 1014 -25.54 -12.39 -40.06
C SER A 1014 -26.68 -12.97 -40.91
N ALA A 1015 -27.61 -12.13 -41.39
CA ALA A 1015 -28.76 -12.51 -42.21
C ALA A 1015 -28.49 -12.23 -43.69
#